data_AF-A0A2D0N202-F1
#
_entry.id   AF-A0A2D0N202-F1
#
_cell.length_a   1.000
_cell.length_b   1.000
_cell.length_c   1.000
_cell.angle_alpha   90.00
_cell.angle_beta   90.00
_cell.angle_gamma   90.00
#
_symmetry.space_group_name_H-M   'P 1'
#
loop_
_entity.id
_entity.type
_entity.pdbx_description
1 polymer ?
#
loop_
_entity_poly.entity_id
_entity_poly.type
_entity_poly.pdbx_seq_one_letter_code
_entity_poly.pdbx_strand_id
1 'polypeptide(L)'
;MSGNAGTRKINIMKILSKTALWLLPLLLFAFSQPNAEYRVIHTSVDNMENPTGVELETFFFSWKLDATERQVKQSAYQILLADAEDFSKAHLIWDSKKIKQEQSILIPYKGPSLQPGRTYNWKIRSWSDKGHASDWSAVAQFTTGLFTEADWKGAEWIAYDQMPPENRLVPGIHHPGKAYRGKDLGFHKLPIFRREFSRQKPLKKAMVFVTGLGHYELYLNGEQVGNRVLAPGWTHYDAEVLYNIFDCTEQIKSGTNALAMMLGNGFFVVPNSRYRKVMTGYGNPMLKCRLQLIYEDGTEENIVSDTNWKTIPGPITYSSMYSGEHYDSRLEPDNWQLAGFNDRDWQAAIRVPAPCEELKPERDYPVEVTQELSHGELYANQEQENSWTYDFEQNASGMFRVRVQGQPGDTIRLVPGELIFDSYAVNQKATGRTHDYSYVLKSNKPEIWQPRFTYYGFRYIQVDRAVPAGKENPDELPVILDLKMLHMRNAMPETGQFATSHPLFSQINDLIRWAINSNVQSVVTDCPHREKLGWLEQTYLMGGSIHYNYDVYGLYKKLVNDMIVAQTDEGLVPAIVPEYVRFGGDFTDSPEWGSAGVIVPWLIYKWYGDQSVLRKAWPMMEAYVAYLRDRSEDHIVSHGLGDWYDLGPERPGYSQLTPKSLTATAIYFYDVQLLSKIAELLGKHEAQREYHNWAEAIKTAFNWEFFDPKTKIYSTGSQTAISMPLVLGLVAEEDRAEVEATLVRSIENSDFALTAGDVGFHFLVKALQDSGNGSIIYRMNARDDVPGYGYQLKKGATALTESWQALEVVSNNHLMLGHIMEWFYNGLAGIGQAADGVAYKEIVIQPQMLSEIGYTEGSFETPYGSVRSAWNRTDSRIELEVNIPVNTTATVVLPATELSKLTVDHLPLSASGIRFEEDASGEHIRVFVGSGEYGFVVSL
;
A
#
# COMPACT_ATOMS: atom_id res chain seq x y z
N MET A 1 -61.11 -22.94 29.14
CA MET A 1 -62.41 -22.96 28.42
C MET A 1 -62.15 -23.51 27.02
N SER A 2 -62.81 -24.63 26.69
CA SER A 2 -63.05 -25.25 25.37
C SER A 2 -61.94 -25.17 24.29
N GLY A 3 -61.26 -26.22 23.84
CA GLY A 3 -61.54 -27.66 23.87
C GLY A 3 -62.15 -28.16 22.55
N ASN A 4 -61.32 -28.81 21.70
CA ASN A 4 -61.55 -30.08 20.98
C ASN A 4 -60.47 -30.26 19.89
N ALA A 5 -59.53 -31.24 19.96
CA ALA A 5 -59.70 -32.70 19.78
C ALA A 5 -60.18 -33.02 18.36
N GLY A 6 -59.45 -33.70 17.47
CA GLY A 6 -58.69 -34.98 17.50
C GLY A 6 -59.00 -35.65 16.13
N THR A 7 -58.33 -36.66 15.56
CA THR A 7 -57.26 -37.59 15.94
C THR A 7 -57.02 -38.48 14.71
N ARG A 8 -55.79 -38.98 14.50
CA ARG A 8 -55.47 -40.38 14.09
C ARG A 8 -53.94 -40.51 14.05
N LYS A 9 -53.33 -41.18 15.05
CA LYS A 9 -52.92 -42.62 15.06
C LYS A 9 -51.77 -42.85 14.06
N ILE A 10 -50.57 -43.33 14.38
CA ILE A 10 -50.09 -44.31 15.36
C ILE A 10 -48.55 -44.18 15.52
N ASN A 11 -48.04 -44.37 16.73
CA ASN A 11 -46.62 -44.61 17.07
C ASN A 11 -46.21 -46.05 16.72
N ILE A 12 -44.93 -46.29 16.41
CA ILE A 12 -44.02 -47.21 17.16
C ILE A 12 -42.74 -47.54 16.34
N MET A 13 -41.61 -47.18 16.97
CA MET A 13 -40.27 -47.81 17.05
C MET A 13 -39.51 -48.38 15.83
N LYS A 14 -38.24 -47.93 15.81
CA LYS A 14 -37.02 -48.53 15.23
C LYS A 14 -36.88 -50.04 15.50
N ILE A 15 -36.22 -50.78 14.58
CA ILE A 15 -34.96 -51.53 14.80
C ILE A 15 -34.50 -52.21 13.49
N LEU A 16 -33.17 -52.25 13.35
CA LEU A 16 -32.32 -52.73 12.27
C LEU A 16 -32.55 -54.20 11.82
N SER A 17 -32.27 -54.51 10.55
CA SER A 17 -31.16 -55.42 10.16
C SER A 17 -31.08 -55.63 8.63
N LYS A 18 -29.86 -55.93 8.19
CA LYS A 18 -29.35 -56.12 6.82
C LYS A 18 -29.91 -57.37 6.13
N THR A 19 -30.07 -57.37 4.80
CA THR A 19 -29.32 -58.24 3.84
C THR A 19 -29.89 -58.22 2.40
N ALA A 20 -28.97 -57.90 1.47
CA ALA A 20 -28.66 -58.56 0.19
C ALA A 20 -29.64 -58.60 -1.03
N LEU A 21 -29.03 -58.15 -2.14
CA LEU A 21 -29.25 -58.43 -3.58
C LEU A 21 -30.56 -57.92 -4.20
N TRP A 22 -30.44 -57.15 -5.30
CA TRP A 22 -30.97 -57.51 -6.63
C TRP A 22 -30.37 -56.54 -7.68
N LEU A 23 -29.49 -57.09 -8.52
CA LEU A 23 -29.25 -56.84 -9.96
C LEU A 23 -29.51 -55.43 -10.56
N LEU A 24 -28.43 -54.87 -11.12
CA LEU A 24 -28.46 -53.89 -12.23
C LEU A 24 -29.27 -54.43 -13.42
N PRO A 25 -29.86 -53.54 -14.23
CA PRO A 25 -29.21 -53.31 -15.52
C PRO A 25 -28.96 -51.84 -15.83
N LEU A 26 -27.83 -51.65 -16.52
CA LEU A 26 -27.41 -50.48 -17.28
C LEU A 26 -28.59 -49.68 -17.85
N LEU A 27 -28.64 -48.40 -17.48
CA LEU A 27 -29.26 -47.35 -18.29
C LEU A 27 -28.20 -46.28 -18.53
N LEU A 28 -27.94 -46.07 -19.81
CA LEU A 28 -27.04 -45.06 -20.38
C LEU A 28 -27.31 -43.68 -19.79
N PHE A 29 -26.60 -43.31 -18.74
CA PHE A 29 -26.24 -41.91 -18.55
C PHE A 29 -25.09 -41.64 -19.51
N ALA A 30 -25.41 -40.99 -20.62
CA ALA A 30 -24.42 -40.20 -21.32
C ALA A 30 -23.82 -39.26 -20.27
N PHE A 31 -22.58 -39.51 -19.86
CA PHE A 31 -21.75 -38.50 -19.24
C PHE A 31 -21.67 -37.36 -20.27
N SER A 32 -22.53 -36.35 -20.13
CA SER A 32 -22.12 -35.03 -20.56
C SER A 32 -20.90 -34.73 -19.70
N GLN A 33 -19.70 -34.87 -20.27
CA GLN A 33 -18.55 -34.23 -19.66
C GLN A 33 -18.96 -32.78 -19.39
N PRO A 34 -18.73 -32.23 -18.19
CA PRO A 34 -18.88 -30.79 -18.01
C PRO A 34 -18.08 -30.16 -19.14
N ASN A 35 -18.74 -29.34 -19.98
CA ASN A 35 -18.04 -28.64 -21.05
C ASN A 35 -16.86 -27.93 -20.40
N ALA A 36 -15.64 -28.17 -20.90
CA ALA A 36 -14.45 -27.52 -20.40
C ALA A 36 -14.68 -26.01 -20.43
N GLU A 37 -14.80 -25.40 -19.24
CA GLU A 37 -15.06 -23.97 -19.12
C GLU A 37 -13.71 -23.27 -19.22
N TYR A 38 -13.55 -22.38 -20.20
CA TYR A 38 -12.39 -21.50 -20.37
C TYR A 38 -12.90 -20.08 -20.54
N ARG A 39 -12.59 -19.21 -19.58
CA ARG A 39 -13.23 -17.88 -19.47
C ARG A 39 -12.28 -16.81 -18.99
N VAL A 40 -12.66 -15.57 -19.29
CA VAL A 40 -12.04 -14.35 -18.76
C VAL A 40 -12.77 -14.00 -17.47
N ILE A 41 -12.05 -13.90 -16.36
CA ILE A 41 -12.66 -13.69 -15.03
C ILE A 41 -12.44 -12.29 -14.45
N HIS A 42 -11.43 -11.58 -14.94
CA HIS A 42 -11.09 -10.23 -14.47
C HIS A 42 -10.45 -9.46 -15.62
N THR A 43 -10.76 -8.17 -15.72
CA THR A 43 -10.24 -7.27 -16.76
C THR A 43 -9.89 -5.94 -16.13
N SER A 44 -8.71 -5.43 -16.44
CA SER A 44 -8.24 -4.16 -15.90
C SER A 44 -7.57 -3.29 -16.96
N VAL A 45 -7.58 -1.98 -16.70
CA VAL A 45 -6.77 -0.99 -17.40
C VAL A 45 -5.78 -0.43 -16.39
N ASP A 46 -4.49 -0.41 -16.72
CA ASP A 46 -3.41 -0.01 -15.80
C ASP A 46 -3.49 -0.69 -14.43
N ASN A 47 -3.78 -2.00 -14.44
CA ASN A 47 -3.99 -2.86 -13.27
C ASN A 47 -5.19 -2.52 -12.36
N MET A 48 -6.03 -1.56 -12.73
CA MET A 48 -7.23 -1.21 -11.96
C MET A 48 -8.52 -1.61 -12.71
N GLU A 49 -9.54 -2.03 -11.98
CA GLU A 49 -10.88 -2.22 -12.54
C GLU A 49 -11.56 -0.88 -12.74
N ASN A 50 -12.11 -0.65 -13.93
CA ASN A 50 -12.86 0.56 -14.28
C ASN A 50 -12.19 1.89 -13.88
N PRO A 51 -10.90 2.11 -14.16
CA PRO A 51 -10.17 3.27 -13.65
C PRO A 51 -10.67 4.57 -14.26
N THR A 52 -10.49 5.65 -13.50
CA THR A 52 -10.59 7.01 -13.99
C THR A 52 -9.21 7.64 -14.10
N GLY A 53 -9.02 8.56 -15.04
CA GLY A 53 -7.74 9.27 -15.18
C GLY A 53 -6.73 8.56 -16.06
N VAL A 54 -7.21 7.71 -16.97
CA VAL A 54 -6.34 7.02 -17.94
C VAL A 54 -5.71 8.05 -18.89
N GLU A 55 -4.38 8.01 -19.00
CA GLU A 55 -3.58 8.86 -19.89
C GLU A 55 -3.31 8.16 -21.23
N LEU A 56 -3.22 8.91 -22.33
CA LEU A 56 -3.14 8.33 -23.68
C LEU A 56 -1.82 7.64 -24.01
N GLU A 57 -0.71 8.11 -23.43
CA GLU A 57 0.61 7.79 -23.98
C GLU A 57 1.04 6.36 -23.72
N THR A 58 0.52 5.70 -22.68
CA THR A 58 1.09 4.43 -22.19
C THR A 58 0.12 3.55 -21.39
N PHE A 59 -1.20 3.61 -21.60
CA PHE A 59 -2.10 2.72 -20.84
C PHE A 59 -2.17 1.30 -21.41
N PHE A 60 -2.42 0.34 -20.52
CA PHE A 60 -2.42 -1.09 -20.85
C PHE A 60 -3.71 -1.80 -20.44
N PHE A 61 -4.12 -2.78 -21.24
CA PHE A 61 -5.16 -3.75 -20.88
C PHE A 61 -4.54 -5.03 -20.29
N SER A 62 -5.15 -5.56 -19.24
CA SER A 62 -4.80 -6.84 -18.64
C SER A 62 -6.06 -7.67 -18.41
N TRP A 63 -5.92 -8.99 -18.41
CA TRP A 63 -6.99 -9.90 -18.05
C TRP A 63 -6.48 -11.19 -17.40
N LYS A 64 -7.27 -11.70 -16.45
CA LYS A 64 -7.04 -13.00 -15.81
C LYS A 64 -7.97 -14.05 -16.41
N LEU A 65 -7.51 -15.29 -16.44
CA LEU A 65 -8.18 -16.41 -17.09
C LEU A 65 -8.47 -17.51 -16.06
N ASP A 66 -9.52 -18.27 -16.32
CA ASP A 66 -9.91 -19.43 -15.54
C ASP A 66 -10.22 -20.61 -16.47
N ALA A 67 -9.93 -21.82 -16.00
CA ALA A 67 -10.11 -23.04 -16.76
C ALA A 67 -10.38 -24.25 -15.85
N THR A 68 -11.36 -25.07 -16.21
CA THR A 68 -11.62 -26.35 -15.50
C THR A 68 -10.56 -27.41 -15.79
N GLU A 69 -9.87 -27.29 -16.93
CA GLU A 69 -8.80 -28.21 -17.31
C GLU A 69 -7.45 -27.71 -16.79
N ARG A 70 -6.57 -28.64 -16.42
CA ARG A 70 -5.17 -28.34 -16.11
C ARG A 70 -4.35 -28.03 -17.36
N GLN A 71 -3.20 -27.41 -17.14
CA GLN A 71 -2.16 -27.16 -18.16
C GLN A 71 -2.69 -26.32 -19.33
N VAL A 72 -3.53 -25.33 -19.02
CA VAL A 72 -4.13 -24.43 -20.01
C VAL A 72 -3.33 -23.14 -20.11
N LYS A 73 -3.00 -22.76 -21.35
CA LYS A 73 -2.37 -21.47 -21.69
C LYS A 73 -3.23 -20.69 -22.69
N GLN A 74 -3.03 -19.39 -22.74
CA GLN A 74 -3.58 -18.57 -23.81
C GLN A 74 -2.74 -18.72 -25.08
N SER A 75 -3.39 -18.78 -26.25
CA SER A 75 -2.74 -18.75 -27.57
C SER A 75 -3.05 -17.49 -28.39
N ALA A 76 -4.18 -16.83 -28.11
CA ALA A 76 -4.58 -15.60 -28.81
C ALA A 76 -5.60 -14.79 -28.01
N TYR A 77 -5.79 -13.52 -28.37
CA TYR A 77 -6.84 -12.66 -27.82
C TYR A 77 -7.45 -11.73 -28.86
N GLN A 78 -8.58 -11.10 -28.52
CA GLN A 78 -9.19 -10.01 -29.27
C GLN A 78 -9.85 -9.01 -28.31
N ILE A 79 -9.56 -7.72 -28.48
CA ILE A 79 -10.11 -6.60 -27.71
C ILE A 79 -11.02 -5.77 -28.60
N LEU A 80 -12.18 -5.39 -28.08
CA LEU A 80 -13.05 -4.37 -28.67
C LEU A 80 -13.17 -3.18 -27.73
N LEU A 81 -13.13 -1.98 -28.28
CA LEU A 81 -13.34 -0.71 -27.57
C LEU A 81 -14.42 0.10 -28.29
N ALA A 82 -15.35 0.67 -27.54
CA ALA A 82 -16.47 1.47 -28.03
C ALA A 82 -16.72 2.71 -27.14
N ASP A 83 -17.37 3.74 -27.68
CA ASP A 83 -17.78 4.95 -26.95
C ASP A 83 -19.16 4.82 -26.27
N ALA A 84 -19.78 3.66 -26.39
CA ALA A 84 -21.03 3.26 -25.74
C ALA A 84 -21.00 1.75 -25.44
N GLU A 85 -21.97 1.25 -24.67
CA GLU A 85 -22.12 -0.21 -24.44
C GLU A 85 -22.55 -0.99 -25.70
N ASP A 86 -22.90 -0.29 -26.78
CA ASP A 86 -23.10 -0.88 -28.10
C ASP A 86 -21.75 -1.04 -28.83
N PHE A 87 -21.44 -2.28 -29.25
CA PHE A 87 -20.23 -2.60 -30.03
C PHE A 87 -20.52 -2.70 -31.54
N SER A 88 -21.61 -2.10 -32.02
CA SER A 88 -21.90 -1.94 -33.44
C SER A 88 -20.90 -1.01 -34.13
N LYS A 89 -20.88 -1.02 -35.47
CA LYS A 89 -19.96 -0.18 -36.26
C LYS A 89 -20.11 1.33 -35.99
N ALA A 90 -21.24 1.77 -35.45
CA ALA A 90 -21.48 3.19 -35.16
C ALA A 90 -20.70 3.68 -33.93
N HIS A 91 -20.45 2.78 -32.98
CA HIS A 91 -19.85 3.08 -31.67
C HIS A 91 -18.45 2.46 -31.48
N LEU A 92 -18.09 1.49 -32.32
CA LEU A 92 -16.81 0.80 -32.26
C LEU A 92 -15.64 1.75 -32.61
N ILE A 93 -14.77 2.00 -31.63
CA ILE A 93 -13.57 2.82 -31.74
C ILE A 93 -12.38 1.97 -32.19
N TRP A 94 -12.24 0.77 -31.64
CA TRP A 94 -11.11 -0.11 -31.93
C TRP A 94 -11.49 -1.59 -31.86
N ASP A 95 -10.91 -2.38 -32.77
CA ASP A 95 -10.95 -3.84 -32.78
C ASP A 95 -9.56 -4.34 -33.09
N SER A 96 -8.91 -4.97 -32.11
CA SER A 96 -7.54 -5.47 -32.23
C SER A 96 -7.41 -6.58 -33.27
N LYS A 97 -8.52 -7.16 -33.73
CA LYS A 97 -8.61 -8.46 -34.41
C LYS A 97 -8.04 -9.57 -33.53
N LYS A 98 -8.04 -10.80 -34.04
CA LYS A 98 -7.42 -11.93 -33.36
C LYS A 98 -5.90 -11.81 -33.44
N ILE A 99 -5.26 -11.54 -32.31
CA ILE A 99 -3.81 -11.45 -32.16
C ILE A 99 -3.28 -12.76 -31.56
N LYS A 100 -2.34 -13.43 -32.24
CA LYS A 100 -1.71 -14.68 -31.77
C LYS A 100 -0.57 -14.38 -30.80
N GLN A 101 -0.89 -14.26 -29.52
CA GLN A 101 0.06 -13.99 -28.44
C GLN A 101 -0.44 -14.62 -27.13
N GLU A 102 0.49 -15.13 -26.34
CA GLU A 102 0.20 -15.72 -25.03
C GLU A 102 0.07 -14.68 -23.91
N GLN A 103 0.62 -13.48 -24.10
CA GLN A 103 0.59 -12.41 -23.11
C GLN A 103 -0.85 -11.98 -22.81
N SER A 104 -1.20 -11.92 -21.52
CA SER A 104 -2.52 -11.50 -21.02
C SER A 104 -2.45 -10.32 -20.04
N ILE A 105 -1.26 -9.80 -19.79
CA ILE A 105 -1.01 -8.66 -18.91
C ILE A 105 -0.34 -7.55 -19.70
N LEU A 106 -0.62 -6.30 -19.35
CA LEU A 106 0.05 -5.11 -19.87
C LEU A 106 0.08 -5.00 -21.41
N ILE A 107 -1.06 -5.29 -22.06
CA ILE A 107 -1.23 -5.18 -23.50
C ILE A 107 -1.49 -3.72 -23.86
N PRO A 108 -0.57 -3.03 -24.56
CA PRO A 108 -0.72 -1.61 -24.83
C PRO A 108 -1.89 -1.35 -25.79
N TYR A 109 -2.63 -0.28 -25.54
CA TYR A 109 -3.61 0.21 -26.51
C TYR A 109 -2.93 0.64 -27.81
N LYS A 110 -3.48 0.21 -28.96
CA LYS A 110 -2.96 0.53 -30.31
C LYS A 110 -4.05 1.06 -31.24
N GLY A 111 -5.15 1.54 -30.67
CA GLY A 111 -6.23 2.13 -31.46
C GLY A 111 -6.02 3.62 -31.72
N PRO A 112 -7.03 4.31 -32.28
CA PRO A 112 -7.01 5.75 -32.50
C PRO A 112 -6.88 6.56 -31.21
N SER A 113 -6.40 7.80 -31.30
CA SER A 113 -6.36 8.72 -30.14
C SER A 113 -7.74 8.89 -29.51
N LEU A 114 -7.79 8.78 -28.18
CA LEU A 114 -9.02 8.97 -27.40
C LEU A 114 -9.19 10.44 -27.01
N GLN A 115 -10.41 10.81 -26.63
CA GLN A 115 -10.76 12.16 -26.22
C GLN A 115 -10.60 12.33 -24.70
N PRO A 116 -10.25 13.52 -24.22
CA PRO A 116 -10.10 13.79 -22.79
C PRO A 116 -11.47 13.81 -22.09
N GLY A 117 -11.49 13.36 -20.83
CA GLY A 117 -12.69 13.35 -19.99
C GLY A 117 -13.84 12.50 -20.55
N ARG A 118 -13.53 11.35 -21.18
CA ARG A 118 -14.53 10.43 -21.75
C ARG A 118 -14.45 9.06 -21.12
N THR A 119 -15.62 8.48 -20.90
CA THR A 119 -15.76 7.06 -20.55
C THR A 119 -15.84 6.21 -21.82
N TYR A 120 -15.04 5.17 -21.89
CA TYR A 120 -15.05 4.16 -22.95
C TYR A 120 -15.44 2.80 -22.39
N ASN A 121 -16.05 1.97 -23.24
CA ASN A 121 -16.48 0.62 -22.93
C ASN A 121 -15.62 -0.36 -23.70
N TRP A 122 -15.16 -1.43 -23.06
CA TRP A 122 -14.34 -2.45 -23.71
C TRP A 122 -14.70 -3.84 -23.25
N LYS A 123 -14.34 -4.83 -24.06
CA LYS A 123 -14.46 -6.25 -23.73
C LYS A 123 -13.43 -7.05 -24.50
N ILE A 124 -13.09 -8.21 -23.98
CA ILE A 124 -12.11 -9.10 -24.59
C ILE A 124 -12.62 -10.52 -24.68
N ARG A 125 -12.03 -11.29 -25.59
CA ARG A 125 -12.12 -12.75 -25.56
C ARG A 125 -10.74 -13.34 -25.83
N SER A 126 -10.54 -14.55 -25.36
CA SER A 126 -9.28 -15.27 -25.45
C SER A 126 -9.46 -16.63 -26.13
N TRP A 127 -8.37 -17.21 -26.63
CA TRP A 127 -8.33 -18.59 -27.11
C TRP A 127 -7.29 -19.36 -26.32
N SER A 128 -7.63 -20.57 -25.87
CA SER A 128 -6.68 -21.48 -25.27
C SER A 128 -5.72 -22.06 -26.31
N ASP A 129 -4.61 -22.61 -25.86
CA ASP A 129 -3.67 -23.44 -26.63
C ASP A 129 -4.30 -24.76 -27.14
N LYS A 130 -5.42 -25.18 -26.55
CA LYS A 130 -6.25 -26.30 -27.01
C LYS A 130 -7.29 -25.89 -28.07
N GLY A 131 -7.32 -24.62 -28.48
CA GLY A 131 -8.16 -24.10 -29.55
C GLY A 131 -9.57 -23.66 -29.13
N HIS A 132 -9.92 -23.75 -27.84
CA HIS A 132 -11.20 -23.27 -27.32
C HIS A 132 -11.21 -21.75 -27.22
N ALA A 133 -12.22 -21.10 -27.80
CA ALA A 133 -12.46 -19.67 -27.61
C ALA A 133 -13.27 -19.48 -26.33
N SER A 134 -12.92 -18.49 -25.52
CA SER A 134 -13.80 -18.01 -24.46
C SER A 134 -14.99 -17.26 -25.05
N ASP A 135 -16.06 -17.13 -24.26
CA ASP A 135 -17.02 -16.06 -24.47
C ASP A 135 -16.34 -14.68 -24.35
N TRP A 136 -17.05 -13.63 -24.79
CA TRP A 136 -16.63 -12.27 -24.45
C TRP A 136 -16.73 -12.06 -22.94
N SER A 137 -15.78 -11.32 -22.38
CA SER A 137 -15.83 -10.85 -21.01
C SER A 137 -17.08 -10.00 -20.77
N ALA A 138 -17.41 -9.77 -19.50
CA ALA A 138 -18.25 -8.64 -19.14
C ALA A 138 -17.70 -7.33 -19.76
N VAL A 139 -18.60 -6.40 -20.05
CA VAL A 139 -18.20 -5.07 -20.53
C VAL A 139 -17.58 -4.33 -19.35
N ALA A 140 -16.33 -3.96 -19.50
CA ALA A 140 -15.61 -3.11 -18.56
C ALA A 140 -15.51 -1.69 -19.13
N GLN A 141 -15.20 -0.74 -18.26
CA GLN A 141 -15.09 0.67 -18.62
C GLN A 141 -13.71 1.23 -18.23
N PHE A 142 -13.41 2.42 -18.72
CA PHE A 142 -12.42 3.31 -18.12
C PHE A 142 -12.74 4.75 -18.53
N THR A 143 -12.28 5.71 -17.76
CA THR A 143 -12.44 7.14 -18.08
C THR A 143 -11.08 7.80 -18.27
N THR A 144 -10.92 8.51 -19.39
CA THR A 144 -9.70 9.28 -19.68
C THR A 144 -9.60 10.52 -18.80
N GLY A 145 -8.37 10.90 -18.46
CA GLY A 145 -8.10 12.18 -17.80
C GLY A 145 -8.27 13.39 -18.72
N LEU A 146 -7.88 14.55 -18.22
CA LEU A 146 -7.60 15.76 -19.00
C LEU A 146 -6.13 15.72 -19.42
N PHE A 147 -5.83 15.97 -20.70
CA PHE A 147 -4.49 15.80 -21.24
C PHE A 147 -3.70 17.11 -21.29
N THR A 148 -4.41 18.23 -21.37
CA THR A 148 -3.81 19.56 -21.52
C THR A 148 -4.56 20.61 -20.70
N GLU A 149 -3.93 21.77 -20.50
CA GLU A 149 -4.58 22.91 -19.85
C GLU A 149 -5.87 23.35 -20.58
N ALA A 150 -5.91 23.23 -21.92
CA ALA A 150 -7.11 23.54 -22.70
C ALA A 150 -8.31 22.63 -22.36
N ASP A 151 -8.05 21.43 -21.86
CA ASP A 151 -9.09 20.49 -21.44
C ASP A 151 -9.74 20.90 -20.12
N TRP A 152 -9.16 21.83 -19.36
CA TRP A 152 -9.84 22.42 -18.20
C TRP A 152 -10.94 23.42 -18.59
N LYS A 153 -11.12 23.70 -19.88
CA LYS A 153 -12.18 24.57 -20.44
C LYS A 153 -12.23 25.96 -19.79
N GLY A 154 -11.07 26.49 -19.43
CA GLY A 154 -10.93 27.80 -18.80
C GLY A 154 -11.20 27.81 -17.30
N ALA A 155 -11.21 26.66 -16.62
CA ALA A 155 -11.21 26.62 -15.17
C ALA A 155 -9.98 27.32 -14.60
N GLU A 156 -10.20 28.16 -13.61
CA GLU A 156 -9.21 29.03 -12.99
C GLU A 156 -8.86 28.50 -11.61
N TRP A 157 -7.62 28.72 -11.19
CA TRP A 157 -7.24 28.56 -9.80
C TRP A 157 -7.86 29.69 -8.98
N ILE A 158 -8.67 29.32 -7.99
CA ILE A 158 -9.37 30.28 -7.12
C ILE A 158 -9.08 30.01 -5.64
N ALA A 159 -9.07 31.09 -4.84
CA ALA A 159 -8.82 31.03 -3.41
C ALA A 159 -9.70 32.04 -2.66
N TYR A 160 -9.69 31.99 -1.33
CA TYR A 160 -10.30 32.99 -0.46
C TYR A 160 -9.46 34.27 -0.38
N ASP A 161 -8.16 34.10 -0.22
CA ASP A 161 -7.13 35.12 -0.21
C ASP A 161 -5.82 34.55 -0.78
N GLN A 162 -4.84 35.42 -1.02
CA GLN A 162 -3.54 35.04 -1.54
C GLN A 162 -2.48 35.17 -0.43
N MET A 163 -1.66 34.14 -0.28
CA MET A 163 -0.51 34.19 0.62
C MET A 163 0.46 35.29 0.16
N PRO A 164 0.90 36.21 1.04
CA PRO A 164 1.96 37.15 0.73
C PRO A 164 3.25 36.41 0.33
N PRO A 165 3.97 36.81 -0.74
CA PRO A 165 5.16 36.09 -1.21
C PRO A 165 6.24 35.88 -0.12
N GLU A 166 6.37 36.80 0.83
CA GLU A 166 7.31 36.72 1.95
C GLU A 166 7.00 35.61 2.97
N ASN A 167 5.78 35.05 2.93
CA ASN A 167 5.34 33.96 3.78
C ASN A 167 5.53 32.58 3.11
N ARG A 168 5.89 32.56 1.83
CA ARG A 168 6.18 31.31 1.12
C ARG A 168 7.43 30.65 1.71
N LEU A 169 7.34 29.35 2.00
CA LEU A 169 8.39 28.56 2.63
C LEU A 169 8.50 27.18 1.96
N VAL A 170 9.29 27.13 0.90
CA VAL A 170 9.63 25.91 0.14
C VAL A 170 11.10 26.01 -0.33
N PRO A 171 11.96 25.00 -0.10
CA PRO A 171 11.68 23.81 0.70
C PRO A 171 11.33 24.19 2.14
N GLY A 172 10.55 23.32 2.80
CA GLY A 172 10.19 23.48 4.20
C GLY A 172 11.41 23.39 5.12
N ILE A 173 11.19 23.68 6.40
CA ILE A 173 12.24 23.65 7.41
C ILE A 173 11.89 22.72 8.57
N HIS A 174 12.86 21.87 8.96
CA HIS A 174 12.72 20.96 10.09
C HIS A 174 12.85 21.71 11.43
N HIS A 175 13.82 22.63 11.51
CA HIS A 175 14.15 23.38 12.71
C HIS A 175 14.10 24.89 12.45
N PRO A 176 12.95 25.56 12.71
CA PRO A 176 12.79 26.99 12.44
C PRO A 176 13.80 27.91 13.14
N GLY A 177 14.48 27.44 14.19
CA GLY A 177 15.38 28.28 14.98
C GLY A 177 14.69 29.55 15.51
N LYS A 178 15.47 30.59 15.83
CA LYS A 178 14.93 31.86 16.36
C LYS A 178 14.21 32.71 15.30
N ALA A 179 14.52 32.53 14.02
CA ALA A 179 14.06 33.40 12.92
C ALA A 179 12.55 33.30 12.65
N TYR A 180 11.91 32.21 13.06
CA TYR A 180 10.47 31.98 12.92
C TYR A 180 9.72 31.99 14.26
N ARG A 181 10.39 32.40 15.35
CA ARG A 181 9.73 32.52 16.65
C ARG A 181 8.70 33.64 16.61
N GLY A 182 7.41 33.28 16.77
CA GLY A 182 6.30 34.23 16.71
C GLY A 182 5.89 34.66 15.29
N LYS A 183 6.50 34.09 14.24
CA LYS A 183 5.98 34.21 12.87
C LYS A 183 4.94 33.12 12.65
N ASP A 184 3.78 33.52 12.16
CA ASP A 184 2.66 32.61 12.00
C ASP A 184 2.25 32.44 10.54
N LEU A 185 2.64 31.29 9.97
CA LEU A 185 2.26 30.87 8.62
C LEU A 185 0.93 30.10 8.61
N GLY A 186 0.37 29.78 9.80
CA GLY A 186 -0.67 28.77 9.94
C GLY A 186 -2.07 29.27 10.31
N PHE A 187 -2.25 30.56 10.59
CA PHE A 187 -3.56 31.15 10.91
C PHE A 187 -4.19 31.87 9.70
N HIS A 188 -3.94 31.37 8.49
CA HIS A 188 -4.77 31.76 7.36
C HIS A 188 -6.15 31.12 7.50
N LYS A 189 -7.14 31.67 6.82
CA LYS A 189 -8.53 31.19 6.88
C LYS A 189 -8.65 29.92 6.05
N LEU A 190 -9.23 28.87 6.62
CA LEU A 190 -9.58 27.64 5.91
C LEU A 190 -10.97 27.82 5.28
N PRO A 191 -11.09 28.00 3.96
CA PRO A 191 -12.32 28.47 3.35
C PRO A 191 -13.31 27.37 2.98
N ILE A 192 -14.58 27.76 2.86
CA ILE A 192 -15.60 27.04 2.10
C ILE A 192 -15.96 27.83 0.84
N PHE A 193 -16.29 27.12 -0.23
CA PHE A 193 -16.63 27.68 -1.54
C PHE A 193 -17.93 27.10 -2.05
N ARG A 194 -18.77 27.90 -2.71
CA ARG A 194 -19.97 27.40 -3.38
C ARG A 194 -20.24 28.08 -4.72
N ARG A 195 -20.92 27.35 -5.61
CA ARG A 195 -21.47 27.86 -6.86
C ARG A 195 -22.79 27.15 -7.17
N GLU A 196 -23.82 27.93 -7.45
CA GLU A 196 -25.05 27.40 -8.05
C GLU A 196 -24.97 27.39 -9.57
N PHE A 197 -25.63 26.42 -10.18
CA PHE A 197 -25.79 26.32 -11.63
C PHE A 197 -27.14 25.66 -11.96
N SER A 198 -27.60 25.79 -13.20
CA SER A 198 -28.90 25.26 -13.61
C SER A 198 -28.74 24.25 -14.74
N ARG A 199 -29.39 23.09 -14.59
CA ARG A 199 -29.43 22.03 -15.60
C ARG A 199 -30.86 21.88 -16.12
N GLN A 200 -31.04 22.21 -17.39
CA GLN A 200 -32.37 22.23 -18.05
C GLN A 200 -32.61 21.03 -18.98
N LYS A 201 -31.55 20.50 -19.59
CA LYS A 201 -31.64 19.41 -20.58
C LYS A 201 -31.53 18.01 -19.94
N PRO A 202 -32.10 16.96 -20.56
CA PRO A 202 -31.84 15.56 -20.20
C PRO A 202 -30.35 15.24 -20.16
N LEU A 203 -29.85 14.79 -18.99
CA LEU A 203 -28.44 14.54 -18.72
C LEU A 203 -28.10 13.10 -19.09
N LYS A 204 -27.03 12.89 -19.86
CA LYS A 204 -26.47 11.58 -20.16
C LYS A 204 -25.35 11.20 -19.18
N LYS A 205 -24.48 12.15 -18.83
CA LYS A 205 -23.32 11.92 -17.95
C LYS A 205 -22.88 13.23 -17.30
N ALA A 206 -22.44 13.18 -16.04
CA ALA A 206 -21.75 14.28 -15.38
C ALA A 206 -20.44 13.79 -14.74
N MET A 207 -19.32 14.41 -15.15
CA MET A 207 -18.00 14.11 -14.62
C MET A 207 -17.40 15.36 -13.98
N VAL A 208 -16.87 15.26 -12.78
CA VAL A 208 -16.12 16.35 -12.14
C VAL A 208 -14.64 16.01 -12.10
N PHE A 209 -13.82 16.98 -12.51
CA PHE A 209 -12.36 16.98 -12.46
C PHE A 209 -11.96 18.06 -11.46
N VAL A 210 -11.36 17.68 -10.34
CA VAL A 210 -11.21 18.58 -9.19
C VAL A 210 -9.89 18.37 -8.47
N THR A 211 -9.31 19.46 -8.01
CA THR A 211 -8.20 19.47 -7.08
C THR A 211 -8.35 20.64 -6.11
N GLY A 212 -7.96 20.41 -4.85
CA GLY A 212 -7.88 21.43 -3.81
C GLY A 212 -6.56 21.28 -3.06
N LEU A 213 -5.71 22.29 -3.16
CA LEU A 213 -4.37 22.24 -2.59
C LEU A 213 -4.39 22.51 -1.09
N GLY A 214 -3.62 21.70 -0.38
CA GLY A 214 -3.80 21.42 1.02
C GLY A 214 -4.53 20.10 1.14
N HIS A 215 -5.84 20.14 1.39
CA HIS A 215 -6.77 19.02 1.18
C HIS A 215 -8.16 19.56 0.86
N TYR A 216 -9.07 18.72 0.34
CA TYR A 216 -10.46 19.15 0.13
C TYR A 216 -11.51 18.07 0.38
N GLU A 217 -12.74 18.54 0.61
CA GLU A 217 -13.96 17.75 0.45
C GLU A 217 -14.90 18.45 -0.53
N LEU A 218 -15.46 17.69 -1.47
CA LEU A 218 -16.39 18.16 -2.49
C LEU A 218 -17.81 17.69 -2.17
N TYR A 219 -18.77 18.59 -2.36
CA TYR A 219 -20.19 18.36 -2.15
C TYR A 219 -20.99 18.78 -3.38
N LEU A 220 -21.99 17.98 -3.72
CA LEU A 220 -22.97 18.28 -4.76
C LEU A 220 -24.37 18.10 -4.18
N ASN A 221 -25.15 19.18 -4.17
CA ASN A 221 -26.53 19.19 -3.65
C ASN A 221 -26.67 18.64 -2.21
N GLY A 222 -25.68 18.92 -1.36
CA GLY A 222 -25.66 18.49 0.04
C GLY A 222 -25.02 17.12 0.29
N GLU A 223 -24.72 16.35 -0.75
CA GLU A 223 -24.11 15.03 -0.65
C GLU A 223 -22.61 15.13 -0.96
N GLN A 224 -21.78 14.40 -0.20
CA GLN A 224 -20.34 14.34 -0.47
C GLN A 224 -20.09 13.57 -1.78
N VAL A 225 -19.20 14.09 -2.62
CA VAL A 225 -18.80 13.44 -3.87
C VAL A 225 -17.64 12.48 -3.58
N GLY A 226 -17.89 11.18 -3.74
CA GLY A 226 -16.93 10.14 -3.42
C GLY A 226 -16.75 9.94 -1.90
N ASN A 227 -15.78 9.11 -1.55
CA ASN A 227 -15.46 8.66 -0.19
C ASN A 227 -13.98 8.85 0.17
N ARG A 228 -13.23 9.58 -0.67
CA ARG A 228 -11.80 9.86 -0.47
C ARG A 228 -11.63 10.79 0.74
N VAL A 229 -10.61 10.52 1.54
CA VAL A 229 -10.12 11.43 2.60
C VAL A 229 -8.72 11.92 2.24
N LEU A 230 -8.33 13.10 2.71
CA LEU A 230 -7.02 13.70 2.41
C LEU A 230 -6.72 13.84 0.89
N ALA A 231 -7.76 13.98 0.07
CA ALA A 231 -7.64 14.25 -1.36
C ALA A 231 -6.97 15.63 -1.59
N PRO A 232 -6.18 15.82 -2.67
CA PRO A 232 -6.08 14.98 -3.87
C PRO A 232 -4.91 13.97 -3.89
N GLY A 233 -4.19 13.82 -2.78
CA GLY A 233 -2.92 13.10 -2.71
C GLY A 233 -1.74 14.04 -2.45
N TRP A 234 -0.59 13.47 -2.09
CA TRP A 234 0.60 14.18 -1.65
C TRP A 234 1.68 14.12 -2.73
N THR A 235 2.12 15.27 -3.21
CA THR A 235 3.18 15.42 -4.22
C THR A 235 4.11 16.58 -3.86
N HIS A 236 5.17 16.76 -4.64
CA HIS A 236 5.94 18.00 -4.60
C HIS A 236 5.16 19.09 -5.36
N TYR A 237 4.35 19.88 -4.65
CA TYR A 237 3.32 20.76 -5.26
C TYR A 237 3.83 21.84 -6.23
N ASP A 238 5.11 22.22 -6.16
CA ASP A 238 5.71 23.17 -7.12
C ASP A 238 6.05 22.51 -8.48
N ALA A 239 6.11 21.18 -8.50
CA ALA A 239 6.46 20.42 -9.69
C ALA A 239 5.24 19.70 -10.27
N GLU A 240 4.39 19.10 -9.43
CA GLU A 240 3.24 18.31 -9.88
C GLU A 240 2.09 18.39 -8.87
N VAL A 241 0.87 18.50 -9.39
CA VAL A 241 -0.37 18.47 -8.61
C VAL A 241 -1.29 17.38 -9.13
N LEU A 242 -1.81 16.56 -8.22
CA LEU A 242 -2.83 15.58 -8.55
C LEU A 242 -4.23 16.22 -8.60
N TYR A 243 -5.07 15.72 -9.50
CA TYR A 243 -6.51 15.96 -9.50
C TYR A 243 -7.29 14.65 -9.52
N ASN A 244 -8.50 14.68 -8.99
CA ASN A 244 -9.38 13.52 -8.91
C ASN A 244 -10.54 13.66 -9.89
N ILE A 245 -11.12 12.52 -10.26
CA ILE A 245 -12.19 12.42 -11.23
C ILE A 245 -13.34 11.63 -10.60
N PHE A 246 -14.55 12.16 -10.66
CA PHE A 246 -15.73 11.47 -10.14
C PHE A 246 -16.88 11.50 -11.14
N ASP A 247 -17.57 10.38 -11.25
CA ASP A 247 -18.89 10.33 -11.87
C ASP A 247 -19.92 10.81 -10.86
N CYS A 248 -20.60 11.90 -11.19
CA CYS A 248 -21.63 12.52 -10.36
C CYS A 248 -22.99 12.55 -11.05
N THR A 249 -23.18 11.73 -12.09
CA THR A 249 -24.40 11.71 -12.93
C THR A 249 -25.67 11.60 -12.09
N GLU A 250 -25.70 10.67 -11.13
CA GLU A 250 -26.87 10.42 -10.27
C GLU A 250 -27.12 11.52 -9.22
N GLN A 251 -26.11 12.33 -8.89
CA GLN A 251 -26.22 13.41 -7.91
C GLN A 251 -26.76 14.71 -8.53
N ILE A 252 -26.77 14.83 -9.86
CA ILE A 252 -27.24 16.02 -10.57
C ILE A 252 -28.77 15.99 -10.70
N LYS A 253 -29.42 17.01 -10.14
CA LYS A 253 -30.87 17.20 -10.18
C LYS A 253 -31.29 18.03 -11.40
N SER A 254 -32.56 17.93 -11.79
CA SER A 254 -33.13 18.88 -12.76
C SER A 254 -33.33 20.25 -12.10
N GLY A 255 -33.13 21.33 -12.85
CA GLY A 255 -33.21 22.69 -12.33
C GLY A 255 -31.93 23.14 -11.64
N THR A 256 -32.06 23.86 -10.53
CA THR A 256 -30.92 24.44 -9.81
C THR A 256 -30.18 23.39 -8.99
N ASN A 257 -28.86 23.40 -9.10
CA ASN A 257 -27.92 22.55 -8.38
C ASN A 257 -26.89 23.44 -7.67
N ALA A 258 -26.25 22.91 -6.63
CA ALA A 258 -25.17 23.58 -5.91
C ALA A 258 -23.93 22.68 -5.84
N LEU A 259 -22.80 23.21 -6.28
CA LEU A 259 -21.47 22.63 -6.08
C LEU A 259 -20.79 23.37 -4.93
N ALA A 260 -20.22 22.64 -3.99
CA ALA A 260 -19.69 23.17 -2.74
C ALA A 260 -18.37 22.48 -2.36
N MET A 261 -17.44 23.20 -1.75
CA MET A 261 -16.13 22.65 -1.39
C MET A 261 -15.61 23.23 -0.08
N MET A 262 -14.99 22.39 0.74
CA MET A 262 -14.25 22.80 1.94
C MET A 262 -12.77 22.52 1.73
N LEU A 263 -11.89 23.44 2.12
CA LEU A 263 -10.44 23.29 2.01
C LEU A 263 -9.73 23.22 3.36
N GLY A 264 -8.67 22.41 3.39
CA GLY A 264 -7.77 22.20 4.52
C GLY A 264 -6.31 22.45 4.19
N ASN A 265 -5.46 22.29 5.19
CA ASN A 265 -4.03 22.60 5.10
C ASN A 265 -3.16 21.54 4.44
N GLY A 266 -3.43 20.25 4.72
CA GLY A 266 -2.55 19.15 4.32
C GLY A 266 -1.06 19.42 4.61
N PHE A 267 -0.18 18.93 3.73
CA PHE A 267 1.24 19.30 3.74
C PHE A 267 1.54 20.61 2.96
N PHE A 268 0.54 21.16 2.26
CA PHE A 268 0.66 22.41 1.51
C PHE A 268 0.94 23.60 2.43
N VAL A 269 0.38 23.60 3.64
CA VAL A 269 0.73 24.52 4.71
C VAL A 269 0.82 23.79 6.03
N VAL A 270 1.98 23.82 6.68
CA VAL A 270 2.13 23.29 8.04
C VAL A 270 2.41 24.43 9.02
N PRO A 271 1.47 24.74 9.93
CA PRO A 271 1.61 25.78 10.96
C PRO A 271 2.81 25.61 11.90
N ASN A 272 3.31 26.73 12.43
CA ASN A 272 4.43 26.74 13.39
C ASN A 272 4.01 26.83 14.87
N SER A 273 2.71 26.87 15.16
CA SER A 273 2.17 27.20 16.48
C SER A 273 2.13 26.03 17.48
N ARG A 274 2.17 24.78 16.99
CA ARG A 274 2.12 23.55 17.79
C ARG A 274 3.21 22.57 17.35
N TYR A 275 3.13 21.29 17.73
CA TYR A 275 4.08 20.28 17.24
C TYR A 275 4.05 20.17 15.70
N ARG A 276 5.23 19.98 15.11
CA ARG A 276 5.48 19.76 13.69
C ARG A 276 6.85 19.11 13.51
N LYS A 277 6.96 18.16 12.58
CA LYS A 277 8.26 17.69 12.08
C LYS A 277 8.80 18.63 11.01
N VAL A 278 7.93 19.13 10.14
CA VAL A 278 8.28 20.05 9.05
C VAL A 278 7.39 21.28 9.13
N MET A 279 7.92 22.45 8.77
CA MET A 279 7.12 23.64 8.48
C MET A 279 7.18 23.93 6.98
N THR A 280 6.03 24.06 6.33
CA THR A 280 5.87 24.38 4.91
C THR A 280 4.89 25.53 4.71
N GLY A 281 5.03 26.24 3.60
CA GLY A 281 4.06 27.23 3.14
C GLY A 281 4.15 27.37 1.63
N TYR A 282 3.44 26.53 0.89
CA TYR A 282 3.44 26.59 -0.57
C TYR A 282 2.59 27.76 -1.08
N GLY A 283 1.45 28.01 -0.42
CA GLY A 283 0.48 29.06 -0.69
C GLY A 283 -0.69 28.96 0.31
N ASN A 284 -1.76 29.74 0.15
CA ASN A 284 -3.00 29.51 0.89
C ASN A 284 -3.87 28.46 0.16
N PRO A 285 -4.78 27.75 0.85
CA PRO A 285 -5.64 26.76 0.22
C PRO A 285 -6.40 27.33 -0.98
N MET A 286 -6.31 26.61 -2.10
CA MET A 286 -6.79 27.03 -3.41
C MET A 286 -7.33 25.82 -4.18
N LEU A 287 -8.26 26.04 -5.11
CA LEU A 287 -8.88 24.97 -5.87
C LEU A 287 -8.94 25.24 -7.37
N LYS A 288 -9.01 24.16 -8.14
CA LYS A 288 -9.37 24.16 -9.56
C LYS A 288 -10.38 23.05 -9.80
N CYS A 289 -11.46 23.37 -10.51
CA CYS A 289 -12.58 22.44 -10.71
C CYS A 289 -13.22 22.63 -12.09
N ARG A 290 -13.55 21.51 -12.74
CA ARG A 290 -14.38 21.45 -13.96
C ARG A 290 -15.42 20.36 -13.77
N LEU A 291 -16.69 20.73 -13.73
CA LEU A 291 -17.84 19.82 -13.86
C LEU A 291 -18.31 19.84 -15.31
N GLN A 292 -18.15 18.72 -16.02
CA GLN A 292 -18.61 18.50 -17.38
C GLN A 292 -19.97 17.82 -17.36
N LEU A 293 -20.96 18.43 -18.02
CA LEU A 293 -22.29 17.87 -18.24
C LEU A 293 -22.43 17.50 -19.72
N ILE A 294 -22.69 16.22 -20.00
CA ILE A 294 -22.96 15.71 -21.34
C ILE A 294 -24.45 15.39 -21.41
N TYR A 295 -25.15 15.95 -22.38
CA TYR A 295 -26.59 15.80 -22.54
C TYR A 295 -26.95 14.71 -23.54
N GLU A 296 -28.19 14.21 -23.50
CA GLU A 296 -28.69 13.17 -24.41
C GLU A 296 -28.69 13.62 -25.89
N ASP A 297 -28.78 14.93 -26.14
CA ASP A 297 -28.71 15.53 -27.48
C ASP A 297 -27.27 15.64 -28.02
N GLY A 298 -26.27 15.20 -27.24
CA GLY A 298 -24.85 15.24 -27.59
C GLY A 298 -24.18 16.59 -27.31
N THR A 299 -24.89 17.59 -26.80
CA THR A 299 -24.29 18.87 -26.41
C THR A 299 -23.60 18.77 -25.04
N GLU A 300 -22.67 19.69 -24.79
CA GLU A 300 -21.91 19.76 -23.55
C GLU A 300 -21.97 21.13 -22.90
N GLU A 301 -21.95 21.12 -21.57
CA GLU A 301 -21.83 22.29 -20.73
C GLU A 301 -20.73 22.07 -19.68
N ASN A 302 -20.01 23.13 -19.32
CA ASN A 302 -18.95 23.07 -18.33
C ASN A 302 -19.20 24.12 -17.25
N ILE A 303 -19.24 23.67 -16.00
CA ILE A 303 -19.26 24.54 -14.82
C ILE A 303 -17.85 24.52 -14.25
N VAL A 304 -17.17 25.67 -14.25
CA VAL A 304 -15.73 25.75 -13.95
C VAL A 304 -15.46 26.56 -12.69
N SER A 305 -14.31 26.39 -12.05
CA SER A 305 -13.81 27.31 -11.03
C SER A 305 -13.46 28.66 -11.67
N ASP A 306 -14.05 29.74 -11.16
CA ASP A 306 -13.87 31.12 -11.62
C ASP A 306 -14.32 32.10 -10.52
N THR A 307 -14.29 33.40 -10.79
CA THR A 307 -14.70 34.44 -9.83
C THR A 307 -16.22 34.54 -9.59
N ASN A 308 -17.04 33.71 -10.25
CA ASN A 308 -18.47 33.60 -9.93
C ASN A 308 -18.72 32.71 -8.70
N TRP A 309 -17.72 31.94 -8.27
CA TRP A 309 -17.78 31.23 -7.01
C TRP A 309 -17.81 32.19 -5.83
N LYS A 310 -18.51 31.79 -4.77
CA LYS A 310 -18.60 32.53 -3.51
C LYS A 310 -17.85 31.80 -2.41
N THR A 311 -17.26 32.56 -1.48
CA THR A 311 -16.46 31.98 -0.40
C THR A 311 -16.53 32.79 0.89
N ILE A 312 -16.39 32.09 2.02
CA ILE A 312 -16.20 32.63 3.37
C ILE A 312 -15.20 31.74 4.14
N PRO A 313 -14.67 32.18 5.30
CA PRO A 313 -13.99 31.28 6.22
C PRO A 313 -14.93 30.16 6.66
N GLY A 314 -14.43 28.94 6.71
CA GLY A 314 -15.16 27.76 7.18
C GLY A 314 -15.12 27.58 8.70
N PRO A 315 -15.75 26.49 9.20
CA PRO A 315 -15.82 26.19 10.63
C PRO A 315 -14.53 25.61 11.22
N ILE A 316 -13.58 25.20 10.38
CA ILE A 316 -12.26 24.74 10.83
C ILE A 316 -11.39 25.96 11.12
N THR A 317 -11.06 26.16 12.40
CA THR A 317 -10.30 27.31 12.89
C THR A 317 -8.80 27.04 13.01
N TYR A 318 -8.41 25.76 12.99
CA TYR A 318 -7.03 25.31 12.95
C TYR A 318 -6.97 23.92 12.33
N SER A 319 -6.00 23.68 11.45
CA SER A 319 -5.72 22.35 10.89
C SER A 319 -4.21 22.18 10.73
N SER A 320 -3.70 21.00 11.06
CA SER A 320 -2.30 20.65 10.84
C SER A 320 -2.15 19.15 10.73
N MET A 321 -1.40 18.69 9.71
CA MET A 321 -1.03 17.28 9.57
C MET A 321 -0.28 16.72 10.79
N TYR A 322 0.34 17.59 11.60
CA TYR A 322 1.13 17.19 12.76
C TYR A 322 0.50 17.51 14.11
N SER A 323 -0.55 18.32 14.17
CA SER A 323 -1.00 18.91 15.46
C SER A 323 -2.52 19.00 15.65
N GLY A 324 -3.28 18.27 14.83
CA GLY A 324 -4.72 18.09 15.01
C GLY A 324 -5.57 19.15 14.30
N GLU A 325 -6.86 19.19 14.65
CA GLU A 325 -7.86 20.05 14.02
C GLU A 325 -8.82 20.63 15.06
N HIS A 326 -9.11 21.92 14.97
CA HIS A 326 -10.07 22.62 15.83
C HIS A 326 -11.26 23.09 15.00
N TYR A 327 -12.47 22.73 15.44
CA TYR A 327 -13.72 22.98 14.72
C TYR A 327 -14.72 23.72 15.61
N ASP A 328 -15.21 24.87 15.15
CA ASP A 328 -16.29 25.61 15.81
C ASP A 328 -17.57 25.51 14.98
N SER A 329 -18.48 24.61 15.37
CA SER A 329 -19.70 24.34 14.61
C SER A 329 -20.65 25.54 14.56
N ARG A 330 -20.49 26.54 15.45
CA ARG A 330 -21.28 27.78 15.42
C ARG A 330 -20.95 28.64 14.21
N LEU A 331 -19.80 28.41 13.57
CA LEU A 331 -19.35 29.12 12.37
C LEU A 331 -19.82 28.44 11.08
N GLU A 332 -20.34 27.22 11.14
CA GLU A 332 -20.82 26.51 9.96
C GLU A 332 -22.19 27.05 9.53
N PRO A 333 -22.34 27.62 8.32
CA PRO A 333 -23.63 28.11 7.87
C PRO A 333 -24.55 26.93 7.54
N ASP A 334 -25.76 26.91 8.09
CA ASP A 334 -26.68 25.80 7.84
C ASP A 334 -27.04 25.67 6.36
N ASN A 335 -26.98 24.45 5.83
CA ASN A 335 -27.39 24.09 4.45
C ASN A 335 -26.61 24.79 3.33
N TRP A 336 -25.39 25.28 3.59
CA TRP A 336 -24.60 26.03 2.61
C TRP A 336 -24.28 25.26 1.32
N GLN A 337 -24.28 23.91 1.39
CA GLN A 337 -24.04 23.01 0.26
C GLN A 337 -25.29 22.78 -0.61
N LEU A 338 -26.47 23.25 -0.20
CA LEU A 338 -27.72 23.09 -0.93
C LEU A 338 -27.99 24.25 -1.90
N ALA A 339 -28.75 23.96 -2.95
CA ALA A 339 -29.28 24.98 -3.85
C ALA A 339 -30.34 25.84 -3.16
N GLY A 340 -30.43 27.11 -3.53
CA GLY A 340 -31.32 28.09 -2.91
C GLY A 340 -30.80 28.69 -1.60
N PHE A 341 -29.56 28.40 -1.20
CA PHE A 341 -28.93 29.02 -0.04
C PHE A 341 -28.60 30.49 -0.32
N ASN A 342 -28.85 31.36 0.66
CA ASN A 342 -28.59 32.80 0.54
C ASN A 342 -27.13 33.13 0.82
N ASP A 343 -26.32 33.21 -0.23
CA ASP A 343 -24.89 33.55 -0.18
C ASP A 343 -24.59 35.02 -0.55
N ARG A 344 -25.59 35.90 -0.50
CA ARG A 344 -25.44 37.33 -0.85
C ARG A 344 -24.27 38.01 -0.13
N ASP A 345 -24.06 37.68 1.13
CA ASP A 345 -23.05 38.30 1.98
C ASP A 345 -21.68 37.58 1.88
N TRP A 346 -21.57 36.55 1.05
CA TRP A 346 -20.31 35.89 0.75
C TRP A 346 -19.52 36.69 -0.29
N GLN A 347 -18.21 36.76 -0.11
CA GLN A 347 -17.36 37.41 -1.09
C GLN A 347 -17.21 36.54 -2.35
N ALA A 348 -16.89 37.16 -3.48
CA ALA A 348 -16.44 36.42 -4.66
C ALA A 348 -15.07 35.79 -4.36
N ALA A 349 -14.85 34.57 -4.86
CA ALA A 349 -13.53 33.96 -4.86
C ALA A 349 -12.56 34.81 -5.71
N ILE A 350 -11.29 34.85 -5.32
CA ILE A 350 -10.25 35.55 -6.08
C ILE A 350 -9.50 34.58 -6.97
N ARG A 351 -9.06 35.05 -8.14
CA ARG A 351 -8.13 34.30 -8.98
C ARG A 351 -6.73 34.35 -8.38
N VAL A 352 -6.04 33.21 -8.34
CA VAL A 352 -4.64 33.09 -7.89
C VAL A 352 -3.78 32.42 -8.97
N PRO A 353 -2.45 32.63 -8.97
CA PRO A 353 -1.55 31.91 -9.86
C PRO A 353 -1.62 30.39 -9.65
N ALA A 354 -1.37 29.61 -10.70
CA ALA A 354 -1.21 28.16 -10.58
C ALA A 354 0.02 27.83 -9.70
N PRO A 355 -0.02 26.74 -8.91
CA PRO A 355 1.12 26.29 -8.09
C PRO A 355 2.27 25.75 -8.95
N CYS A 356 1.93 25.11 -10.07
CA CYS A 356 2.80 24.49 -11.04
C CYS A 356 2.05 24.35 -12.38
N GLU A 357 2.75 23.92 -13.43
CA GLU A 357 2.17 23.67 -14.76
C GLU A 357 1.60 22.26 -14.92
N GLU A 358 2.12 21.28 -14.18
CA GLU A 358 1.80 19.86 -14.34
C GLU A 358 0.64 19.43 -13.44
N LEU A 359 -0.55 19.28 -14.03
CA LEU A 359 -1.70 18.66 -13.38
C LEU A 359 -1.92 17.25 -13.93
N LYS A 360 -1.84 16.24 -13.06
CA LYS A 360 -2.00 14.84 -13.44
C LYS A 360 -3.16 14.18 -12.70
N PRO A 361 -3.88 13.23 -13.31
CA PRO A 361 -4.88 12.47 -12.59
C PRO A 361 -4.22 11.62 -11.50
N GLU A 362 -4.86 11.50 -10.35
CA GLU A 362 -4.51 10.46 -9.38
C GLU A 362 -4.86 9.09 -9.99
N ARG A 363 -3.84 8.28 -10.28
CA ARG A 363 -3.95 6.95 -10.92
C ARG A 363 -3.77 5.79 -9.96
N ASP A 364 -3.55 6.09 -8.68
CA ASP A 364 -3.50 5.12 -7.61
C ASP A 364 -4.87 5.02 -6.91
N TYR A 365 -5.04 4.00 -6.07
CA TYR A 365 -6.16 3.93 -5.15
C TYR A 365 -6.10 5.11 -4.16
N PRO A 366 -7.24 5.74 -3.84
CA PRO A 366 -7.28 6.85 -2.90
C PRO A 366 -7.03 6.42 -1.47
N VAL A 367 -6.77 7.39 -0.59
CA VAL A 367 -6.93 7.19 0.85
C VAL A 367 -8.41 7.22 1.21
N GLU A 368 -8.87 6.20 1.93
CA GLU A 368 -10.25 6.06 2.39
C GLU A 368 -10.30 5.62 3.85
N VAL A 369 -11.45 5.82 4.50
CA VAL A 369 -11.75 5.14 5.77
C VAL A 369 -12.12 3.70 5.43
N THR A 370 -11.24 2.76 5.78
CA THR A 370 -11.41 1.34 5.43
C THR A 370 -12.05 0.53 6.56
N GLN A 371 -11.91 0.99 7.82
CA GLN A 371 -12.46 0.30 8.98
C GLN A 371 -12.91 1.29 10.06
N GLU A 372 -14.01 0.96 10.75
CA GLU A 372 -14.46 1.67 11.95
C GLU A 372 -14.27 0.76 13.17
N LEU A 373 -13.49 1.21 14.16
CA LEU A 373 -13.23 0.44 15.39
C LEU A 373 -13.95 1.09 16.57
N SER A 374 -14.60 0.27 17.38
CA SER A 374 -15.17 0.69 18.67
C SER A 374 -14.09 0.59 19.75
N HIS A 375 -14.22 1.42 20.78
CA HIS A 375 -13.38 1.26 21.96
C HIS A 375 -13.82 0.03 22.78
N GLY A 376 -12.85 -0.62 23.42
CA GLY A 376 -13.08 -1.58 24.49
C GLY A 376 -13.19 -0.84 25.82
N GLU A 377 -12.12 -0.90 26.61
CA GLU A 377 -12.06 -0.35 27.95
C GLU A 377 -12.06 1.19 28.01
N LEU A 378 -12.50 1.71 29.16
CA LEU A 378 -12.62 3.14 29.45
C LEU A 378 -12.06 3.42 30.85
N TYR A 379 -11.12 4.35 30.92
CA TYR A 379 -10.41 4.72 32.15
C TYR A 379 -10.69 6.15 32.57
N ALA A 380 -10.92 6.38 33.86
CA ALA A 380 -10.90 7.73 34.41
C ALA A 380 -9.44 8.19 34.53
N ASN A 381 -9.13 9.36 33.97
CA ASN A 381 -7.78 9.92 34.04
C ASN A 381 -7.47 10.37 35.47
N GLN A 382 -6.36 9.89 36.04
CA GLN A 382 -5.97 10.18 37.42
C GLN A 382 -5.21 11.50 37.58
N GLU A 383 -4.72 12.10 36.48
CA GLU A 383 -4.00 13.37 36.49
C GLU A 383 -4.92 14.59 36.32
N GLN A 384 -6.15 14.39 35.83
CA GLN A 384 -7.06 15.47 35.51
C GLN A 384 -8.52 15.07 35.77
N GLU A 385 -9.22 15.87 36.56
CA GLU A 385 -10.67 15.74 36.75
C GLU A 385 -11.42 15.93 35.41
N ASN A 386 -12.56 15.26 35.27
CA ASN A 386 -13.41 15.39 34.08
C ASN A 386 -12.67 15.07 32.76
N SER A 387 -11.81 14.06 32.83
CA SER A 387 -11.05 13.52 31.70
C SER A 387 -11.11 11.99 31.70
N TRP A 388 -11.33 11.40 30.53
CA TRP A 388 -11.51 9.97 30.35
C TRP A 388 -10.72 9.46 29.14
N THR A 389 -10.06 8.31 29.29
CA THR A 389 -9.25 7.68 28.23
C THR A 389 -9.95 6.44 27.70
N TYR A 390 -10.19 6.43 26.39
CA TYR A 390 -10.79 5.34 25.63
C TYR A 390 -9.68 4.49 25.01
N ASP A 391 -9.70 3.18 25.22
CA ASP A 391 -8.79 2.21 24.58
C ASP A 391 -9.48 1.52 23.39
N PHE A 392 -8.94 1.68 22.18
CA PHE A 392 -9.42 1.01 20.98
C PHE A 392 -8.86 -0.39 20.78
N GLU A 393 -8.00 -0.86 21.70
CA GLU A 393 -7.33 -2.16 21.72
C GLU A 393 -6.35 -2.38 20.55
N GLN A 394 -6.42 -1.54 19.52
CA GLN A 394 -5.59 -1.58 18.32
C GLN A 394 -4.91 -0.22 18.11
N ASN A 395 -3.58 -0.21 17.91
CA ASN A 395 -2.87 0.97 17.44
C ASN A 395 -2.99 1.05 15.92
N ALA A 396 -3.65 2.09 15.40
CA ALA A 396 -3.85 2.27 13.96
C ALA A 396 -3.80 3.75 13.57
N SER A 397 -3.50 4.03 12.30
CA SER A 397 -3.62 5.38 11.75
C SER A 397 -5.08 5.72 11.47
N GLY A 398 -5.52 6.91 11.83
CA GLY A 398 -6.92 7.24 11.68
C GLY A 398 -7.31 8.64 12.07
N MET A 399 -8.58 8.90 11.83
CA MET A 399 -9.36 9.94 12.51
C MET A 399 -10.25 9.27 13.57
N PHE A 400 -11.13 10.04 14.18
CA PHE A 400 -12.17 9.52 15.05
C PHE A 400 -13.49 10.23 14.78
N ARG A 401 -14.60 9.54 15.05
CA ARG A 401 -15.95 10.10 15.00
C ARG A 401 -16.51 10.13 16.41
N VAL A 402 -16.87 11.32 16.86
CA VAL A 402 -17.51 11.53 18.16
C VAL A 402 -18.97 11.90 17.95
N ARG A 403 -19.85 11.26 18.72
CA ARG A 403 -21.22 11.70 18.92
C ARG A 403 -21.32 12.30 20.31
N VAL A 404 -21.64 13.58 20.41
CA VAL A 404 -21.63 14.34 21.67
C VAL A 404 -22.92 15.12 21.85
N GLN A 405 -23.35 15.30 23.10
CA GLN A 405 -24.45 16.19 23.45
C GLN A 405 -24.06 17.08 24.63
N GLY A 406 -24.35 18.38 24.55
CA GLY A 406 -24.04 19.36 25.60
C GLY A 406 -24.88 20.61 25.39
N GLN A 407 -24.41 21.77 25.84
CA GLN A 407 -24.99 23.08 25.57
C GLN A 407 -24.26 23.80 24.43
N PRO A 408 -24.92 24.74 23.72
CA PRO A 408 -24.25 25.59 22.74
C PRO A 408 -23.05 26.33 23.35
N GLY A 409 -21.89 26.24 22.71
CA GLY A 409 -20.64 26.85 23.18
C GLY A 409 -19.78 25.94 24.07
N ASP A 410 -20.31 24.80 24.53
CA ASP A 410 -19.48 23.79 25.18
C ASP A 410 -18.36 23.32 24.25
N THR A 411 -17.20 23.03 24.82
CA THR A 411 -16.02 22.61 24.04
C THR A 411 -15.42 21.34 24.62
N ILE A 412 -15.40 20.27 23.83
CA ILE A 412 -14.66 19.05 24.15
C ILE A 412 -13.25 19.12 23.55
N ARG A 413 -12.29 18.45 24.20
CA ARG A 413 -10.92 18.32 23.66
C ARG A 413 -10.55 16.84 23.61
N LEU A 414 -9.98 16.40 22.48
CA LEU A 414 -9.55 15.02 22.29
C LEU A 414 -8.05 14.98 22.03
N VAL A 415 -7.35 14.12 22.76
CA VAL A 415 -5.89 13.98 22.74
C VAL A 415 -5.56 12.51 22.42
N PRO A 416 -5.10 12.20 21.20
CA PRO A 416 -4.76 10.83 20.83
C PRO A 416 -3.34 10.45 21.27
N GLY A 417 -3.09 9.16 21.42
CA GLY A 417 -1.74 8.61 21.63
C GLY A 417 -1.66 7.11 21.38
N GLU A 418 -0.46 6.65 21.09
CA GLU A 418 -0.15 5.23 20.94
C GLU A 418 -0.07 4.50 22.28
N LEU A 419 0.31 5.24 23.34
CA LEU A 419 0.57 4.73 24.68
C LEU A 419 -0.14 5.59 25.73
N ILE A 420 -0.24 5.05 26.95
CA ILE A 420 -0.74 5.73 28.14
C ILE A 420 0.28 5.60 29.28
N PHE A 421 0.19 6.48 30.28
CA PHE A 421 0.90 6.34 31.55
C PHE A 421 0.10 5.47 32.53
N ASP A 422 0.71 5.10 33.66
CA ASP A 422 0.05 4.37 34.75
C ASP A 422 -1.18 5.11 35.33
N SER A 423 -1.23 6.43 35.15
CA SER A 423 -2.35 7.30 35.52
C SER A 423 -3.54 7.24 34.55
N TYR A 424 -3.43 6.44 33.49
CA TYR A 424 -4.33 6.40 32.32
C TYR A 424 -4.36 7.68 31.48
N ALA A 425 -3.50 8.67 31.75
CA ALA A 425 -3.31 9.81 30.87
C ALA A 425 -2.59 9.39 29.58
N VAL A 426 -2.95 10.02 28.46
CA VAL A 426 -2.32 9.73 27.17
C VAL A 426 -0.86 10.18 27.12
N ASN A 427 0.01 9.32 26.58
CA ASN A 427 1.44 9.57 26.43
C ASN A 427 1.79 10.07 25.01
N GLN A 428 2.20 11.34 24.93
CA GLN A 428 2.70 12.00 23.70
C GLN A 428 4.21 12.31 23.75
N LYS A 429 5.01 11.57 24.54
CA LYS A 429 6.46 11.85 24.67
C LYS A 429 7.20 11.73 23.33
N ALA A 430 6.83 10.78 22.47
CA ALA A 430 7.46 10.58 21.15
C ALA A 430 7.05 11.63 20.09
N THR A 431 5.86 12.23 20.23
CA THR A 431 5.37 13.29 19.33
C THR A 431 5.66 14.70 19.82
N GLY A 432 6.01 14.90 21.09
CA GLY A 432 5.99 16.24 21.67
C GLY A 432 4.56 16.77 21.86
N ARG A 433 4.42 17.81 22.70
CA ARG A 433 3.10 18.38 23.05
C ARG A 433 2.84 19.70 22.31
N THR A 434 1.61 20.03 21.91
CA THR A 434 0.35 19.25 21.99
C THR A 434 -0.14 18.84 20.60
N HIS A 435 -0.49 17.56 20.42
CA HIS A 435 -1.34 17.12 19.30
C HIS A 435 -2.76 16.92 19.85
N ASP A 436 -3.68 17.81 19.50
CA ASP A 436 -5.03 17.78 20.04
C ASP A 436 -6.07 18.35 19.10
N TYR A 437 -7.30 17.93 19.36
CA TYR A 437 -8.48 18.29 18.62
C TYR A 437 -9.48 18.96 19.53
N SER A 438 -10.27 19.88 18.98
CA SER A 438 -11.37 20.49 19.73
C SER A 438 -12.62 20.67 18.88
N TYR A 439 -13.76 20.52 19.52
CA TYR A 439 -15.07 20.69 18.91
C TYR A 439 -15.94 21.56 19.80
N VAL A 440 -16.45 22.67 19.26
CA VAL A 440 -17.40 23.57 19.93
C VAL A 440 -18.81 23.26 19.44
N LEU A 441 -19.74 22.99 20.35
CA LEU A 441 -21.13 22.62 20.02
C LEU A 441 -21.96 23.85 19.60
N LYS A 442 -22.86 23.69 18.63
CA LYS A 442 -23.77 24.77 18.18
C LYS A 442 -25.17 24.67 18.77
N SER A 443 -25.56 23.51 19.27
CA SER A 443 -26.91 23.22 19.74
C SER A 443 -26.90 22.39 21.02
N ASN A 444 -28.08 22.15 21.57
CA ASN A 444 -28.28 21.23 22.70
C ASN A 444 -28.72 19.81 22.28
N LYS A 445 -28.73 19.53 20.98
CA LYS A 445 -29.06 18.23 20.41
C LYS A 445 -27.79 17.39 20.27
N PRO A 446 -27.89 16.06 20.15
CA PRO A 446 -26.75 15.24 19.76
C PRO A 446 -26.16 15.70 18.43
N GLU A 447 -24.85 15.95 18.43
CA GLU A 447 -24.06 16.34 17.26
C GLU A 447 -23.05 15.24 16.93
N ILE A 448 -22.72 15.10 15.65
CA ILE A 448 -21.71 14.15 15.17
C ILE A 448 -20.59 14.96 14.53
N TRP A 449 -19.37 14.72 14.97
CA TRP A 449 -18.19 15.36 14.43
C TRP A 449 -17.05 14.37 14.21
N GLN A 450 -16.24 14.65 13.21
CA GLN A 450 -14.94 14.01 12.95
C GLN A 450 -13.99 15.08 12.41
N PRO A 451 -12.66 14.91 12.55
CA PRO A 451 -11.69 15.70 11.78
C PRO A 451 -11.85 15.52 10.26
N ARG A 452 -11.24 16.40 9.47
CA ARG A 452 -11.32 16.38 8.00
C ARG A 452 -9.96 16.34 7.30
N PHE A 453 -9.02 17.15 7.75
CA PHE A 453 -7.78 17.44 6.99
C PHE A 453 -6.51 17.13 7.78
N THR A 454 -6.60 16.11 8.64
CA THR A 454 -5.48 15.55 9.42
C THR A 454 -5.84 14.16 9.92
N TYR A 455 -4.85 13.43 10.39
CA TYR A 455 -5.01 12.11 11.02
C TYR A 455 -3.94 11.91 12.10
N TYR A 456 -3.97 10.80 12.82
CA TYR A 456 -2.93 10.44 13.78
C TYR A 456 -2.82 8.92 13.92
N GLY A 457 -1.68 8.40 14.39
CA GLY A 457 -1.52 7.01 14.81
C GLY A 457 -1.83 6.84 16.29
N PHE A 458 -2.90 6.15 16.65
CA PHE A 458 -3.28 5.99 18.05
C PHE A 458 -3.93 4.64 18.34
N ARG A 459 -3.82 4.26 19.62
CA ARG A 459 -4.66 3.26 20.27
C ARG A 459 -5.60 3.89 21.28
N TYR A 460 -5.21 5.03 21.86
CA TYR A 460 -5.93 5.67 22.94
C TYR A 460 -6.39 7.08 22.54
N ILE A 461 -7.58 7.46 22.99
CA ILE A 461 -8.03 8.86 22.96
C ILE A 461 -8.42 9.27 24.37
N GLN A 462 -7.75 10.30 24.89
CA GLN A 462 -8.18 11.02 26.09
C GLN A 462 -9.16 12.11 25.67
N VAL A 463 -10.32 12.17 26.32
CA VAL A 463 -11.34 13.20 26.13
C VAL A 463 -11.46 14.04 27.40
N ASP A 464 -11.12 15.31 27.29
CA ASP A 464 -11.22 16.29 28.38
C ASP A 464 -12.51 17.10 28.29
N ARG A 465 -12.98 17.58 29.45
CA ARG A 465 -14.18 18.44 29.58
C ARG A 465 -15.45 17.76 29.07
N ALA A 466 -15.52 16.44 29.24
CA ALA A 466 -16.68 15.65 28.89
C ALA A 466 -16.76 14.41 29.79
N VAL A 467 -17.95 13.83 29.86
CA VAL A 467 -18.21 12.57 30.56
C VAL A 467 -18.72 11.51 29.58
N PRO A 468 -18.33 10.24 29.72
CA PRO A 468 -18.92 9.14 28.96
C PRO A 468 -20.39 8.93 29.34
N ALA A 469 -21.22 8.54 28.37
CA ALA A 469 -22.62 8.20 28.62
C ALA A 469 -22.75 7.14 29.73
N GLY A 470 -23.65 7.37 30.69
CA GLY A 470 -23.89 6.47 31.82
C GLY A 470 -22.96 6.66 33.02
N LYS A 471 -21.99 7.58 32.96
CA LYS A 471 -21.19 8.00 34.14
C LYS A 471 -21.87 9.14 34.90
N GLU A 472 -21.49 9.32 36.16
CA GLU A 472 -21.96 10.43 36.99
C GLU A 472 -21.49 11.76 36.38
N ASN A 473 -22.38 12.75 36.34
CA ASN A 473 -22.14 14.05 35.70
C ASN A 473 -22.67 15.22 36.57
N PRO A 474 -22.10 15.45 37.76
CA PRO A 474 -22.58 16.48 38.67
C PRO A 474 -22.32 17.90 38.15
N ASP A 475 -21.33 18.06 37.27
CA ASP A 475 -20.91 19.34 36.69
C ASP A 475 -21.66 19.68 35.38
N GLU A 476 -22.64 18.87 34.98
CA GLU A 476 -23.45 19.04 33.76
C GLU A 476 -22.60 19.20 32.47
N LEU A 477 -21.47 18.50 32.40
CA LEU A 477 -20.57 18.53 31.26
C LEU A 477 -21.16 17.88 30.00
N PRO A 478 -20.60 18.18 28.82
CA PRO A 478 -20.89 17.44 27.59
C PRO A 478 -20.78 15.92 27.79
N VAL A 479 -21.74 15.20 27.23
CA VAL A 479 -21.81 13.73 27.28
C VAL A 479 -21.35 13.15 25.96
N ILE A 480 -20.31 12.31 26.00
CA ILE A 480 -19.88 11.50 24.87
C ILE A 480 -20.82 10.30 24.75
N LEU A 481 -21.63 10.30 23.70
CA LEU A 481 -22.63 9.27 23.42
C LEU A 481 -22.05 8.08 22.65
N ASP A 482 -21.06 8.33 21.80
CA ASP A 482 -20.31 7.30 21.06
C ASP A 482 -18.97 7.89 20.60
N LEU A 483 -17.94 7.05 20.54
CA LEU A 483 -16.63 7.41 20.01
C LEU A 483 -16.06 6.22 19.21
N LYS A 484 -15.79 6.45 17.93
CA LYS A 484 -15.22 5.46 17.01
C LYS A 484 -13.87 5.93 16.49
N MET A 485 -12.93 5.01 16.31
CA MET A 485 -11.76 5.23 15.47
C MET A 485 -12.16 4.97 14.01
N LEU A 486 -11.76 5.87 13.13
CA LEU A 486 -11.90 5.73 11.68
C LEU A 486 -10.53 5.41 11.12
N HIS A 487 -10.19 4.13 11.04
CA HIS A 487 -8.92 3.71 10.45
C HIS A 487 -8.93 4.01 8.95
N MET A 488 -7.86 4.64 8.49
CA MET A 488 -7.73 5.09 7.12
C MET A 488 -6.41 4.64 6.52
N ARG A 489 -6.47 4.28 5.23
CA ARG A 489 -5.30 3.89 4.45
C ARG A 489 -5.57 4.06 2.96
N ASN A 490 -4.53 3.96 2.17
CA ASN A 490 -4.64 3.70 0.75
C ASN A 490 -5.57 2.48 0.51
N ALA A 491 -6.60 2.67 -0.31
CA ALA A 491 -7.66 1.71 -0.56
C ALA A 491 -7.25 0.57 -1.52
N MET A 492 -5.94 0.42 -1.79
CA MET A 492 -5.41 -0.72 -2.53
C MET A 492 -5.97 -2.05 -1.99
N PRO A 493 -6.45 -2.93 -2.87
CA PRO A 493 -7.01 -4.22 -2.50
C PRO A 493 -6.01 -5.08 -1.72
N GLU A 494 -6.53 -5.80 -0.73
CA GLU A 494 -5.80 -6.93 -0.12
C GLU A 494 -5.76 -8.08 -1.12
N THR A 495 -4.55 -8.54 -1.46
CA THR A 495 -4.31 -9.58 -2.44
C THR A 495 -3.78 -10.86 -1.84
N GLY A 496 -3.35 -10.87 -0.57
CA GLY A 496 -2.70 -12.00 0.07
C GLY A 496 -3.40 -12.48 1.33
N GLN A 497 -3.25 -13.77 1.62
CA GLN A 497 -3.67 -14.39 2.87
C GLN A 497 -2.59 -15.34 3.36
N PHE A 498 -2.39 -15.34 4.67
CA PHE A 498 -1.47 -16.25 5.35
C PHE A 498 -2.13 -16.82 6.61
N ALA A 499 -1.96 -18.12 6.82
CA ALA A 499 -2.40 -18.82 8.01
C ALA A 499 -1.36 -19.89 8.41
N THR A 500 -1.16 -20.07 9.71
CA THR A 500 -0.23 -21.07 10.23
C THR A 500 -0.74 -21.64 11.56
N SER A 501 -0.32 -22.85 11.89
CA SER A 501 -0.61 -23.45 13.20
C SER A 501 0.20 -22.83 14.34
N HIS A 502 1.22 -22.00 14.06
CA HIS A 502 2.10 -21.43 15.08
C HIS A 502 1.53 -20.10 15.64
N PRO A 503 0.99 -20.06 16.87
CA PRO A 503 0.18 -18.92 17.33
C PRO A 503 0.95 -17.60 17.34
N LEU A 504 2.22 -17.63 17.74
CA LEU A 504 3.06 -16.43 17.76
C LEU A 504 3.30 -15.90 16.34
N PHE A 505 3.44 -16.75 15.32
CA PHE A 505 3.65 -16.28 13.95
C PHE A 505 2.38 -15.67 13.35
N SER A 506 1.22 -16.22 13.69
CA SER A 506 -0.07 -15.57 13.37
C SER A 506 -0.15 -14.17 13.99
N GLN A 507 0.24 -14.01 15.26
CA GLN A 507 0.27 -12.71 15.93
C GLN A 507 1.30 -11.74 15.33
N ILE A 508 2.48 -12.24 14.93
CA ILE A 508 3.50 -11.43 14.26
C ILE A 508 3.00 -10.97 12.88
N ASN A 509 2.31 -11.83 12.14
CA ASN A 509 1.69 -11.46 10.87
C ASN A 509 0.69 -10.31 11.06
N ASP A 510 -0.19 -10.39 12.05
CA ASP A 510 -1.14 -9.31 12.36
C ASP A 510 -0.43 -8.02 12.83
N LEU A 511 0.60 -8.13 13.68
CA LEU A 511 1.40 -7.01 14.15
C LEU A 511 2.00 -6.20 13.00
N ILE A 512 2.61 -6.89 12.02
CA ILE A 512 3.23 -6.28 10.85
C ILE A 512 2.16 -5.74 9.89
N ARG A 513 1.05 -6.48 9.69
CA ARG A 513 -0.04 -6.07 8.80
C ARG A 513 -0.68 -4.76 9.24
N TRP A 514 -0.90 -4.58 10.54
CA TRP A 514 -1.40 -3.32 11.11
C TRP A 514 -0.42 -2.16 10.93
N ALA A 515 0.90 -2.41 11.02
CA ALA A 515 1.90 -1.39 10.76
C ALA A 515 1.93 -0.97 9.29
N ILE A 516 1.82 -1.92 8.35
CA ILE A 516 1.71 -1.62 6.91
C ILE A 516 0.44 -0.79 6.65
N ASN A 517 -0.72 -1.27 7.10
CA ASN A 517 -2.00 -0.58 6.92
C ASN A 517 -2.00 0.83 7.50
N SER A 518 -1.30 1.05 8.63
CA SER A 518 -1.23 2.37 9.23
C SER A 518 -0.40 3.36 8.42
N ASN A 519 0.58 2.86 7.67
CA ASN A 519 1.63 3.63 7.04
C ASN A 519 1.52 3.74 5.52
N VAL A 520 0.39 3.35 4.94
CA VAL A 520 0.08 3.56 3.53
C VAL A 520 -1.04 4.57 3.41
N GLN A 521 -0.71 5.81 3.08
CA GLN A 521 -1.68 6.89 2.88
C GLN A 521 -1.63 7.31 1.41
N SER A 522 -0.91 8.40 1.08
CA SER A 522 -0.58 8.75 -0.32
C SER A 522 0.88 8.41 -0.70
N VAL A 523 1.64 7.97 0.29
CA VAL A 523 3.01 7.42 0.21
C VAL A 523 3.10 6.30 1.24
N VAL A 524 4.21 5.56 1.23
CA VAL A 524 4.59 4.68 2.34
C VAL A 524 5.29 5.55 3.40
N THR A 525 4.62 5.86 4.50
CA THR A 525 5.17 6.69 5.59
C THR A 525 5.99 5.87 6.57
N ASP A 526 6.97 6.46 7.24
CA ASP A 526 7.71 5.80 8.34
C ASP A 526 6.82 5.48 9.55
N CYS A 527 6.11 6.49 10.04
CA CYS A 527 5.18 6.38 11.15
C CYS A 527 3.96 7.31 10.98
N PRO A 528 2.79 6.94 11.51
CA PRO A 528 1.55 7.67 11.27
C PRO A 528 1.27 8.81 12.27
N HIS A 529 2.17 9.09 13.23
CA HIS A 529 1.93 10.09 14.27
C HIS A 529 2.88 11.30 14.26
N ARG A 530 4.21 11.12 14.20
CA ARG A 530 5.18 12.23 14.40
C ARG A 530 5.77 12.79 13.13
N GLU A 531 6.12 11.93 12.17
CA GLU A 531 6.90 12.27 10.97
C GLU A 531 6.04 12.25 9.73
N LYS A 532 5.41 11.10 9.45
CA LYS A 532 4.48 10.94 8.34
C LYS A 532 5.14 11.26 7.00
N LEU A 533 6.42 10.94 6.85
CA LEU A 533 7.21 11.23 5.66
C LEU A 533 7.47 9.95 4.89
N GLY A 534 7.54 10.08 3.56
CA GLY A 534 7.82 8.96 2.66
C GLY A 534 9.29 8.61 2.62
N TRP A 535 9.84 8.09 3.73
CA TRP A 535 11.18 7.51 3.76
C TRP A 535 11.24 6.31 2.78
N LEU A 536 12.29 6.29 1.95
CA LEU A 536 12.35 5.49 0.72
C LEU A 536 12.83 4.04 0.89
N GLU A 537 13.72 3.77 1.83
CA GLU A 537 14.29 2.45 2.13
C GLU A 537 13.21 1.37 2.29
N GLN A 538 12.16 1.70 3.03
CA GLN A 538 11.08 0.76 3.35
C GLN A 538 10.30 0.34 2.10
N THR A 539 10.26 1.15 1.05
CA THR A 539 9.50 0.81 -0.17
C THR A 539 10.03 -0.45 -0.87
N TYR A 540 11.34 -0.73 -0.75
CA TYR A 540 11.93 -1.95 -1.30
C TYR A 540 12.33 -2.96 -0.20
N LEU A 541 12.78 -2.54 0.98
CA LEU A 541 13.12 -3.45 2.08
C LEU A 541 11.88 -4.19 2.63
N MET A 542 10.73 -3.49 2.71
CA MET A 542 9.42 -4.11 2.98
C MET A 542 8.70 -4.55 1.71
N GLY A 543 9.36 -4.48 0.54
CA GLY A 543 8.75 -4.75 -0.76
C GLY A 543 8.01 -6.08 -0.80
N GLY A 544 8.69 -7.20 -0.52
CA GLY A 544 8.05 -8.52 -0.51
C GLY A 544 6.89 -8.61 0.48
N SER A 545 7.09 -8.16 1.73
CA SER A 545 6.04 -8.13 2.75
C SER A 545 4.80 -7.34 2.32
N ILE A 546 4.97 -6.20 1.65
CA ILE A 546 3.85 -5.39 1.16
C ILE A 546 3.20 -6.04 -0.08
N HIS A 547 3.99 -6.43 -1.07
CA HIS A 547 3.51 -6.94 -2.34
C HIS A 547 2.77 -8.29 -2.24
N TYR A 548 3.13 -9.15 -1.28
CA TYR A 548 2.35 -10.36 -1.03
C TYR A 548 0.95 -10.04 -0.53
N ASN A 549 0.77 -8.95 0.21
CA ASN A 549 -0.49 -8.63 0.90
C ASN A 549 -1.37 -7.63 0.15
N TYR A 550 -0.82 -6.77 -0.72
CA TYR A 550 -1.56 -5.67 -1.36
C TYR A 550 -1.18 -5.44 -2.84
N ASP A 551 -2.16 -5.01 -3.65
CA ASP A 551 -1.91 -4.51 -5.02
C ASP A 551 -1.38 -3.07 -5.01
N VAL A 552 -0.06 -2.94 -4.94
CA VAL A 552 0.62 -1.64 -4.83
C VAL A 552 1.07 -1.05 -6.17
N TYR A 553 0.62 -1.59 -7.31
CA TYR A 553 1.12 -1.18 -8.62
C TYR A 553 0.98 0.34 -8.89
N GLY A 554 -0.19 0.91 -8.60
CA GLY A 554 -0.46 2.34 -8.77
C GLY A 554 0.42 3.21 -7.87
N LEU A 555 0.40 2.91 -6.56
CA LEU A 555 1.15 3.61 -5.54
C LEU A 555 2.66 3.63 -5.85
N TYR A 556 3.24 2.49 -6.20
CA TYR A 556 4.66 2.38 -6.43
C TYR A 556 5.08 3.10 -7.73
N LYS A 557 4.25 3.07 -8.79
CA LYS A 557 4.50 3.89 -9.99
C LYS A 557 4.44 5.38 -9.69
N LYS A 558 3.56 5.80 -8.79
CA LYS A 558 3.49 7.18 -8.31
C LYS A 558 4.74 7.54 -7.51
N LEU A 559 5.22 6.69 -6.60
CA LEU A 559 6.46 6.91 -5.85
C LEU A 559 7.69 7.03 -6.77
N VAL A 560 7.77 6.22 -7.83
CA VAL A 560 8.82 6.39 -8.85
C VAL A 560 8.76 7.76 -9.51
N ASN A 561 7.58 8.29 -9.78
CA ASN A 561 7.42 9.65 -10.30
C ASN A 561 7.85 10.70 -9.26
N ASP A 562 7.48 10.54 -8.00
CA ASP A 562 7.92 11.44 -6.92
C ASP A 562 9.45 11.45 -6.78
N MET A 563 10.12 10.31 -6.93
CA MET A 563 11.59 10.22 -6.94
C MET A 563 12.22 10.93 -8.15
N ILE A 564 11.65 10.75 -9.35
CA ILE A 564 12.12 11.46 -10.55
C ILE A 564 11.99 12.97 -10.36
N VAL A 565 10.88 13.43 -9.77
CA VAL A 565 10.62 14.85 -9.50
C VAL A 565 11.55 15.41 -8.41
N ALA A 566 11.87 14.61 -7.40
CA ALA A 566 12.71 15.03 -6.28
C ALA A 566 14.22 14.95 -6.55
N GLN A 567 14.64 14.26 -7.63
CA GLN A 567 16.05 14.12 -7.97
C GLN A 567 16.71 15.48 -8.20
N THR A 568 17.87 15.70 -7.60
CA THR A 568 18.64 16.95 -7.76
C THR A 568 19.40 16.97 -9.08
N ASP A 569 19.86 18.16 -9.49
CA ASP A 569 20.66 18.35 -10.71
C ASP A 569 21.98 17.54 -10.67
N GLU A 570 22.53 17.27 -9.48
CA GLU A 570 23.71 16.43 -9.28
C GLU A 570 23.42 14.92 -9.34
N GLY A 571 22.16 14.53 -9.46
CA GLY A 571 21.70 13.13 -9.55
C GLY A 571 21.28 12.49 -8.23
N LEU A 572 21.36 13.20 -7.09
CA LEU A 572 20.91 12.67 -5.79
C LEU A 572 19.41 12.45 -5.80
N VAL A 573 18.98 11.23 -5.44
CA VAL A 573 17.61 10.95 -5.00
C VAL A 573 17.57 11.10 -3.48
N PRO A 574 16.78 12.04 -2.93
CA PRO A 574 16.78 12.32 -1.49
C PRO A 574 16.12 11.18 -0.70
N ALA A 575 16.46 11.06 0.59
CA ALA A 575 15.97 9.96 1.44
C ALA A 575 14.45 9.94 1.68
N ILE A 576 13.75 11.05 1.42
CA ILE A 576 12.29 11.15 1.51
C ILE A 576 11.66 11.66 0.22
N VAL A 577 10.49 11.13 -0.14
CA VAL A 577 9.64 11.71 -1.20
C VAL A 577 8.16 11.75 -0.79
N PRO A 578 7.42 12.84 -1.13
CA PRO A 578 7.92 14.13 -1.61
C PRO A 578 8.91 14.80 -0.64
N GLU A 579 9.94 15.45 -1.17
CA GLU A 579 10.93 16.16 -0.37
C GLU A 579 10.36 17.50 0.14
N TYR A 580 9.52 17.46 1.18
CA TYR A 580 8.98 18.67 1.80
C TYR A 580 10.02 19.46 2.59
N VAL A 581 11.13 18.82 2.99
CA VAL A 581 12.19 19.38 3.82
C VAL A 581 13.51 18.74 3.47
N ARG A 582 14.60 19.51 3.62
CA ARG A 582 15.97 19.01 3.54
C ARG A 582 16.56 18.92 4.95
N PHE A 583 16.70 17.71 5.48
CA PHE A 583 17.23 17.48 6.84
C PHE A 583 18.73 17.76 6.97
N GLY A 584 19.49 17.59 5.89
CA GLY A 584 20.94 17.76 5.84
C GLY A 584 21.70 16.51 6.33
N GLY A 585 22.93 16.34 5.82
CA GLY A 585 23.79 15.19 6.16
C GLY A 585 23.18 13.85 5.75
N ASP A 586 23.45 12.82 6.55
CA ASP A 586 23.03 11.43 6.29
C ASP A 586 21.50 11.25 6.19
N PHE A 587 20.71 12.16 6.76
CA PHE A 587 19.23 12.12 6.65
C PHE A 587 18.68 12.66 5.33
N THR A 588 19.53 13.27 4.50
CA THR A 588 19.18 13.66 3.12
C THR A 588 19.81 12.70 2.12
N ASP A 589 21.05 12.31 2.37
CA ASP A 589 21.87 11.47 1.50
C ASP A 589 22.29 10.20 2.27
N SER A 590 21.52 9.14 2.10
CA SER A 590 21.88 7.79 2.53
C SER A 590 21.71 6.85 1.34
N PRO A 591 22.75 6.09 0.94
CA PRO A 591 22.65 5.20 -0.21
C PRO A 591 21.50 4.19 -0.08
N GLU A 592 21.27 3.62 1.10
CA GLU A 592 20.19 2.65 1.34
C GLU A 592 18.79 3.24 1.17
N TRP A 593 18.63 4.57 1.21
CA TRP A 593 17.35 5.23 0.96
C TRP A 593 17.22 5.65 -0.50
N GLY A 594 18.20 6.41 -1.03
CA GLY A 594 18.13 6.95 -2.39
C GLY A 594 18.13 5.88 -3.48
N SER A 595 18.72 4.72 -3.20
CA SER A 595 18.75 3.56 -4.11
C SER A 595 17.37 2.97 -4.41
N ALA A 596 16.34 3.36 -3.66
CA ALA A 596 14.95 3.11 -4.06
C ALA A 596 14.66 3.61 -5.49
N GLY A 597 15.33 4.67 -5.95
CA GLY A 597 15.25 5.16 -7.33
C GLY A 597 15.64 4.12 -8.38
N VAL A 598 16.50 3.17 -8.05
CA VAL A 598 16.91 2.06 -8.93
C VAL A 598 16.14 0.78 -8.63
N ILE A 599 16.01 0.44 -7.35
CA ILE A 599 15.48 -0.84 -6.89
C ILE A 599 13.95 -0.92 -7.05
N VAL A 600 13.20 0.14 -6.75
CA VAL A 600 11.72 0.11 -6.83
C VAL A 600 11.22 -0.08 -8.26
N PRO A 601 11.72 0.63 -9.29
CA PRO A 601 11.32 0.33 -10.67
C PRO A 601 11.63 -1.11 -11.09
N TRP A 602 12.78 -1.67 -10.66
CA TRP A 602 13.12 -3.07 -10.89
C TRP A 602 12.13 -4.01 -10.20
N LEU A 603 11.75 -3.72 -8.95
CA LEU A 603 10.77 -4.49 -8.20
C LEU A 603 9.39 -4.49 -8.88
N ILE A 604 8.91 -3.33 -9.34
CA ILE A 604 7.66 -3.22 -10.11
C ILE A 604 7.73 -4.10 -11.37
N TYR A 605 8.85 -4.07 -12.10
CA TYR A 605 9.05 -4.95 -13.25
C TYR A 605 9.00 -6.43 -12.87
N LYS A 606 9.72 -6.84 -11.82
CA LYS A 606 9.73 -8.25 -11.38
C LYS A 606 8.37 -8.73 -10.90
N TRP A 607 7.57 -7.87 -10.27
CA TRP A 607 6.28 -8.24 -9.71
C TRP A 607 5.12 -8.18 -10.71
N TYR A 608 5.13 -7.20 -11.62
CA TYR A 608 4.01 -6.93 -12.53
C TYR A 608 4.36 -7.04 -14.02
N GLY A 609 5.65 -7.11 -14.37
CA GLY A 609 6.12 -7.20 -15.76
C GLY A 609 6.16 -5.86 -16.50
N ASP A 610 5.93 -4.74 -15.81
CA ASP A 610 5.90 -3.42 -16.45
C ASP A 610 7.31 -2.91 -16.77
N GLN A 611 7.70 -2.98 -18.04
CA GLN A 611 8.96 -2.40 -18.51
C GLN A 611 8.86 -0.90 -18.81
N SER A 612 7.66 -0.31 -18.87
CA SER A 612 7.50 1.12 -19.14
C SER A 612 8.04 1.97 -17.99
N VAL A 613 7.90 1.49 -16.74
CA VAL A 613 8.47 2.16 -15.57
C VAL A 613 10.00 2.19 -15.63
N LEU A 614 10.65 1.12 -16.09
CA LEU A 614 12.10 1.07 -16.29
C LEU A 614 12.56 2.08 -17.34
N ARG A 615 11.85 2.15 -18.47
CA ARG A 615 12.15 3.13 -19.53
C ARG A 615 12.01 4.57 -19.05
N LYS A 616 10.96 4.85 -18.26
CA LYS A 616 10.70 6.17 -17.71
C LYS A 616 11.75 6.57 -16.67
N ALA A 617 12.12 5.66 -15.78
CA ALA A 617 13.05 5.91 -14.67
C ALA A 617 14.52 5.83 -15.09
N TRP A 618 14.85 5.28 -16.26
CA TRP A 618 16.23 5.08 -16.74
C TRP A 618 17.14 6.32 -16.55
N PRO A 619 16.75 7.55 -16.94
CA PRO A 619 17.60 8.73 -16.74
C PRO A 619 17.91 9.01 -15.26
N MET A 620 16.92 8.82 -14.37
CA MET A 620 17.10 9.01 -12.94
C MET A 620 18.08 7.98 -12.37
N MET A 621 17.95 6.71 -12.79
CA MET A 621 18.85 5.64 -12.35
C MET A 621 20.30 5.89 -12.76
N GLU A 622 20.53 6.27 -14.02
CA GLU A 622 21.88 6.59 -14.51
C GLU A 622 22.50 7.74 -13.72
N ALA A 623 21.74 8.81 -13.50
CA ALA A 623 22.19 9.98 -12.75
C ALA A 623 22.48 9.65 -11.28
N TYR A 624 21.65 8.82 -10.63
CA TYR A 624 21.85 8.44 -9.23
C TYR A 624 23.09 7.56 -9.03
N VAL A 625 23.31 6.58 -9.91
CA VAL A 625 24.50 5.73 -9.81
C VAL A 625 25.78 6.50 -10.17
N ALA A 626 25.71 7.46 -11.09
CA ALA A 626 26.79 8.40 -11.33
C ALA A 626 27.07 9.28 -10.10
N TYR A 627 26.04 9.75 -9.42
CA TYR A 627 26.18 10.48 -8.15
C TYR A 627 26.90 9.64 -7.09
N LEU A 628 26.49 8.38 -6.87
CA LEU A 628 27.18 7.48 -5.94
C LEU A 628 28.64 7.23 -6.33
N ARG A 629 28.95 7.15 -7.63
CA ARG A 629 30.34 7.07 -8.12
C ARG A 629 31.17 8.25 -7.63
N ASP A 630 30.65 9.46 -7.81
CA ASP A 630 31.35 10.70 -7.49
C ASP A 630 31.48 10.90 -5.97
N ARG A 631 30.64 10.20 -5.19
CA ARG A 631 30.70 10.14 -3.72
C ARG A 631 31.55 8.99 -3.19
N SER A 632 32.10 8.15 -4.07
CA SER A 632 32.94 7.01 -3.70
C SER A 632 34.43 7.35 -3.76
N GLU A 633 35.23 6.73 -2.91
CA GLU A 633 36.70 6.71 -2.99
C GLU A 633 37.14 5.27 -3.24
N ASP A 634 37.89 5.02 -4.31
CA ASP A 634 38.30 3.68 -4.75
C ASP A 634 37.14 2.66 -4.79
N HIS A 635 35.97 3.11 -5.27
CA HIS A 635 34.70 2.37 -5.34
C HIS A 635 34.00 2.08 -4.00
N ILE A 636 34.48 2.64 -2.88
CA ILE A 636 33.84 2.54 -1.56
C ILE A 636 33.02 3.80 -1.26
N VAL A 637 31.73 3.64 -0.99
CA VAL A 637 30.85 4.70 -0.49
C VAL A 637 30.79 4.59 1.04
N SER A 638 31.00 5.70 1.76
CA SER A 638 31.25 5.68 3.22
C SER A 638 30.37 6.63 4.06
N HIS A 639 29.23 7.07 3.52
CA HIS A 639 28.27 7.96 4.21
C HIS A 639 26.89 7.33 4.32
N GLY A 640 25.96 7.97 5.06
CA GLY A 640 24.59 7.49 5.24
C GLY A 640 24.26 7.03 6.67
N LEU A 641 23.04 6.51 6.86
CA LEU A 641 22.51 6.06 8.15
C LEU A 641 23.03 4.66 8.55
N GLY A 642 23.33 3.82 7.55
CA GLY A 642 23.77 2.44 7.73
C GLY A 642 22.63 1.51 8.15
N ASP A 643 22.97 0.43 8.86
CA ASP A 643 22.00 -0.50 9.47
C ASP A 643 21.23 0.14 10.64
N TRP A 644 20.30 1.04 10.30
CA TRP A 644 19.55 1.85 11.25
C TRP A 644 18.81 1.00 12.29
N TYR A 645 18.89 1.39 13.56
CA TYR A 645 18.30 0.68 14.69
C TYR A 645 18.81 -0.77 14.91
N ASP A 646 20.05 -1.06 14.53
CA ASP A 646 20.73 -2.29 14.93
C ASP A 646 20.80 -2.44 16.46
N LEU A 647 20.80 -3.70 16.92
CA LEU A 647 20.75 -4.02 18.35
C LEU A 647 22.17 -4.08 18.94
N GLY A 648 22.81 -2.92 19.03
CA GLY A 648 24.12 -2.72 19.64
C GLY A 648 24.09 -2.45 21.16
N PRO A 649 25.27 -2.23 21.77
CA PRO A 649 25.41 -1.97 23.21
C PRO A 649 24.87 -0.58 23.64
N GLU A 650 24.78 0.38 22.73
CA GLU A 650 24.28 1.73 22.98
C GLU A 650 22.81 1.87 22.53
N ARG A 651 22.23 3.05 22.80
CA ARG A 651 20.85 3.35 22.37
C ARG A 651 20.71 3.20 20.83
N PRO A 652 19.69 2.46 20.34
CA PRO A 652 19.42 2.30 18.91
C PRO A 652 19.26 3.64 18.16
N GLY A 653 19.71 3.67 16.91
CA GLY A 653 19.76 4.84 16.05
C GLY A 653 20.68 4.57 14.87
N TYR A 654 21.76 5.34 14.74
CA TYR A 654 22.81 5.03 13.76
C TYR A 654 23.42 3.64 14.01
N SER A 655 23.78 2.97 12.91
CA SER A 655 24.43 1.65 12.94
C SER A 655 25.64 1.62 13.88
N GLN A 656 25.68 0.63 14.77
CA GLN A 656 26.71 0.44 15.79
C GLN A 656 27.63 -0.74 15.48
N LEU A 657 27.07 -1.81 14.92
CA LEU A 657 27.72 -3.10 14.72
C LEU A 657 28.23 -3.26 13.30
N THR A 658 27.60 -2.61 12.32
CA THR A 658 27.98 -2.72 10.90
C THR A 658 28.52 -1.38 10.41
N PRO A 659 29.72 -1.31 9.81
CA PRO A 659 30.19 -0.05 9.25
C PRO A 659 29.24 0.46 8.17
N LYS A 660 28.90 1.75 8.21
CA LYS A 660 28.07 2.40 7.18
C LYS A 660 28.65 2.21 5.78
N SER A 661 29.97 2.18 5.65
CA SER A 661 30.64 1.95 4.37
C SER A 661 30.36 0.58 3.77
N LEU A 662 30.11 -0.44 4.60
CA LEU A 662 29.74 -1.77 4.16
C LEU A 662 28.33 -1.74 3.55
N THR A 663 27.34 -1.23 4.27
CA THR A 663 25.94 -1.19 3.77
C THR A 663 25.81 -0.29 2.55
N ALA A 664 26.41 0.90 2.59
CA ALA A 664 26.41 1.86 1.49
C ALA A 664 27.04 1.30 0.22
N THR A 665 28.23 0.71 0.32
CA THR A 665 28.92 0.15 -0.85
C THR A 665 28.21 -1.10 -1.38
N ALA A 666 27.62 -1.91 -0.51
CA ALA A 666 26.88 -3.09 -0.91
C ALA A 666 25.61 -2.74 -1.70
N ILE A 667 24.84 -1.74 -1.27
CA ILE A 667 23.70 -1.23 -2.05
C ILE A 667 24.16 -0.57 -3.35
N TYR A 668 25.22 0.23 -3.33
CA TYR A 668 25.79 0.82 -4.55
C TYR A 668 26.19 -0.25 -5.59
N PHE A 669 26.81 -1.35 -5.17
CA PHE A 669 27.05 -2.51 -6.03
C PHE A 669 25.74 -3.06 -6.61
N TYR A 670 24.72 -3.23 -5.77
CA TYR A 670 23.42 -3.76 -6.20
C TYR A 670 22.77 -2.88 -7.25
N ASP A 671 22.77 -1.55 -7.08
CA ASP A 671 22.25 -0.60 -8.05
C ASP A 671 22.94 -0.71 -9.41
N VAL A 672 24.28 -0.76 -9.42
CA VAL A 672 25.07 -0.89 -10.65
C VAL A 672 24.79 -2.24 -11.33
N GLN A 673 24.66 -3.32 -10.54
CA GLN A 673 24.29 -4.64 -11.06
C GLN A 673 22.89 -4.63 -11.68
N LEU A 674 21.91 -3.99 -11.04
CA LEU A 674 20.56 -3.83 -11.57
C LEU A 674 20.56 -2.99 -12.85
N LEU A 675 21.32 -1.91 -12.91
CA LEU A 675 21.46 -1.11 -14.14
C LEU A 675 22.01 -1.91 -15.30
N SER A 676 22.96 -2.82 -15.07
CA SER A 676 23.43 -3.74 -16.12
C SER A 676 22.30 -4.63 -16.65
N LYS A 677 21.51 -5.24 -15.75
CA LYS A 677 20.34 -6.07 -16.12
C LYS A 677 19.26 -5.26 -16.85
N ILE A 678 18.96 -4.06 -16.37
CA ILE A 678 17.97 -3.17 -16.97
C ILE A 678 18.46 -2.71 -18.36
N ALA A 679 19.74 -2.37 -18.50
CA ALA A 679 20.32 -1.99 -19.79
C ALA A 679 20.15 -3.11 -20.83
N GLU A 680 20.37 -4.37 -20.44
CA GLU A 680 20.11 -5.52 -21.30
C GLU A 680 18.65 -5.59 -21.74
N LEU A 681 17.71 -5.51 -20.80
CA LEU A 681 16.27 -5.53 -21.08
C LEU A 681 15.81 -4.39 -21.99
N LEU A 682 16.44 -3.22 -21.88
CA LEU A 682 16.15 -2.04 -22.70
C LEU A 682 16.93 -2.00 -24.02
N GLY A 683 17.75 -3.02 -24.33
CA GLY A 683 18.56 -3.08 -25.55
C GLY A 683 19.75 -2.11 -25.57
N LYS A 684 20.18 -1.62 -24.41
CA LYS A 684 21.30 -0.68 -24.22
C LYS A 684 22.62 -1.43 -24.01
N HIS A 685 23.07 -2.17 -25.02
CA HIS A 685 24.20 -3.11 -24.92
C HIS A 685 25.55 -2.48 -24.51
N GLU A 686 25.81 -1.21 -24.81
CA GLU A 686 27.04 -0.53 -24.38
C GLU A 686 27.02 -0.23 -22.87
N ALA A 687 25.95 0.41 -22.40
CA ALA A 687 25.70 0.65 -20.99
C ALA A 687 25.69 -0.65 -20.18
N GLN A 688 25.10 -1.73 -20.72
CA GLN A 688 25.12 -3.06 -20.07
C GLN A 688 26.54 -3.53 -19.75
N ARG A 689 27.48 -3.43 -20.71
CA ARG A 689 28.88 -3.81 -20.51
C ARG A 689 29.61 -2.89 -19.54
N GLU A 690 29.36 -1.58 -19.64
CA GLU A 690 29.93 -0.60 -18.72
C GLU A 690 29.54 -0.89 -17.27
N TYR A 691 28.22 -1.01 -17.01
CA TYR A 691 27.72 -1.29 -15.68
C TYR A 691 28.12 -2.67 -15.17
N HIS A 692 28.21 -3.69 -16.04
CA HIS A 692 28.73 -4.99 -15.64
C HIS A 692 30.18 -4.89 -15.14
N ASN A 693 31.08 -4.28 -15.92
CA ASN A 693 32.48 -4.12 -15.53
C ASN A 693 32.64 -3.27 -14.27
N TRP A 694 31.80 -2.25 -14.11
CA TRP A 694 31.80 -1.39 -12.94
C TRP A 694 31.32 -2.15 -11.69
N ALA A 695 30.25 -2.95 -11.78
CA ALA A 695 29.82 -3.82 -10.69
C ALA A 695 30.95 -4.78 -10.25
N GLU A 696 31.66 -5.40 -11.19
CA GLU A 696 32.80 -6.26 -10.88
C GLU A 696 33.96 -5.51 -10.18
N ALA A 697 34.21 -4.26 -10.57
CA ALA A 697 35.20 -3.41 -9.91
C ALA A 697 34.80 -3.07 -8.46
N ILE A 698 33.52 -2.73 -8.22
CA ILE A 698 33.00 -2.50 -6.86
C ILE A 698 33.08 -3.78 -6.04
N LYS A 699 32.67 -4.93 -6.60
CA LYS A 699 32.76 -6.24 -5.91
C LYS A 699 34.20 -6.56 -5.49
N THR A 700 35.17 -6.27 -6.36
CA THR A 700 36.59 -6.46 -6.06
C THR A 700 37.04 -5.56 -4.92
N ALA A 701 36.72 -4.26 -4.97
CA ALA A 701 37.07 -3.30 -3.92
C ALA A 701 36.39 -3.63 -2.59
N PHE A 702 35.11 -4.00 -2.62
CA PHE A 702 34.33 -4.41 -1.45
C PHE A 702 34.96 -5.62 -0.74
N ASN A 703 35.30 -6.67 -1.49
CA ASN A 703 35.94 -7.85 -0.90
C ASN A 703 37.35 -7.55 -0.40
N TRP A 704 38.09 -6.66 -1.06
CA TRP A 704 39.40 -6.23 -0.57
C TRP A 704 39.29 -5.50 0.79
N GLU A 705 38.30 -4.62 0.93
CA GLU A 705 38.12 -3.80 2.14
C GLU A 705 37.50 -4.61 3.29
N PHE A 706 36.50 -5.45 3.01
CA PHE A 706 35.64 -6.01 4.06
C PHE A 706 35.80 -7.51 4.29
N PHE A 707 36.39 -8.30 3.38
CA PHE A 707 36.44 -9.76 3.52
C PHE A 707 37.80 -10.26 4.03
N ASP A 708 37.79 -11.05 5.12
CA ASP A 708 38.97 -11.80 5.54
C ASP A 708 38.93 -13.24 4.98
N PRO A 709 39.78 -13.60 3.99
CA PRO A 709 39.75 -14.91 3.37
C PRO A 709 40.21 -16.04 4.30
N LYS A 710 40.83 -15.75 5.45
CA LYS A 710 41.26 -16.76 6.44
C LYS A 710 40.14 -17.13 7.40
N THR A 711 39.45 -16.12 7.93
CA THR A 711 38.37 -16.32 8.90
C THR A 711 37.01 -16.51 8.24
N LYS A 712 36.89 -16.15 6.94
CA LYS A 712 35.64 -16.13 6.18
C LYS A 712 34.58 -15.19 6.77
N ILE A 713 35.05 -14.16 7.47
CA ILE A 713 34.22 -13.14 8.12
C ILE A 713 34.30 -11.86 7.31
N TYR A 714 33.14 -11.22 7.11
CA TYR A 714 33.06 -9.86 6.62
C TYR A 714 33.07 -8.87 7.80
N SER A 715 33.98 -7.91 7.75
CA SER A 715 34.10 -6.78 8.68
C SER A 715 33.99 -7.22 10.16
N THR A 716 32.96 -6.75 10.87
CA THR A 716 32.73 -7.02 12.30
C THR A 716 32.15 -8.41 12.58
N GLY A 717 31.69 -9.13 11.55
CA GLY A 717 30.97 -10.40 11.71
C GLY A 717 29.55 -10.26 12.27
N SER A 718 28.98 -9.05 12.27
CA SER A 718 27.57 -8.84 12.57
C SER A 718 26.66 -9.60 11.59
N GLN A 719 25.40 -9.84 11.97
CA GLN A 719 24.43 -10.49 11.10
C GLN A 719 24.32 -9.78 9.74
N THR A 720 24.28 -8.46 9.74
CA THR A 720 24.20 -7.62 8.54
C THR A 720 25.48 -7.67 7.72
N ALA A 721 26.65 -7.57 8.35
CA ALA A 721 27.94 -7.60 7.66
C ALA A 721 28.15 -8.90 6.86
N ILE A 722 27.58 -10.02 7.31
CA ILE A 722 27.68 -11.32 6.64
C ILE A 722 26.51 -11.56 5.66
N SER A 723 25.28 -11.27 6.06
CA SER A 723 24.09 -11.61 5.26
C SER A 723 23.93 -10.76 4.00
N MET A 724 24.24 -9.47 4.06
CA MET A 724 24.10 -8.55 2.94
C MET A 724 24.98 -8.95 1.73
N PRO A 725 26.29 -9.21 1.87
CA PRO A 725 27.09 -9.66 0.73
C PRO A 725 26.67 -11.03 0.18
N LEU A 726 26.12 -11.93 1.02
CA LEU A 726 25.61 -13.24 0.58
C LEU A 726 24.42 -13.09 -0.37
N VAL A 727 23.46 -12.23 -0.02
CA VAL A 727 22.22 -12.01 -0.79
C VAL A 727 22.50 -11.23 -2.07
N LEU A 728 23.34 -10.21 -2.00
CA LEU A 728 23.62 -9.35 -3.15
C LEU A 728 24.58 -9.99 -4.16
N GLY A 729 25.25 -11.10 -3.81
CA GLY A 729 26.18 -11.79 -4.70
C GLY A 729 27.60 -11.19 -4.69
N LEU A 730 27.98 -10.53 -3.59
CA LEU A 730 29.33 -10.01 -3.37
C LEU A 730 30.31 -11.10 -2.92
N VAL A 731 29.83 -12.16 -2.26
CA VAL A 731 30.66 -13.32 -1.90
C VAL A 731 31.09 -14.10 -3.14
N ALA A 732 32.35 -14.53 -3.17
CA ALA A 732 32.85 -15.42 -4.21
C ALA A 732 32.20 -16.80 -4.08
N GLU A 733 31.92 -17.47 -5.20
CA GLU A 733 31.17 -18.74 -5.21
C GLU A 733 31.90 -19.82 -4.40
N GLU A 734 33.23 -19.85 -4.48
CA GLU A 734 34.10 -20.76 -3.73
C GLU A 734 34.05 -20.59 -2.20
N ASP A 735 33.69 -19.39 -1.72
CA ASP A 735 33.64 -19.06 -0.30
C ASP A 735 32.22 -19.07 0.26
N ARG A 736 31.21 -19.09 -0.61
CA ARG A 736 29.79 -18.91 -0.26
C ARG A 736 29.34 -19.86 0.85
N ALA A 737 29.56 -21.16 0.70
CA ALA A 737 29.11 -22.17 1.66
C ALA A 737 29.73 -21.98 3.06
N GLU A 738 31.01 -21.60 3.16
CA GLU A 738 31.65 -21.39 4.47
C GLU A 738 31.24 -20.05 5.10
N VAL A 739 30.97 -19.02 4.30
CA VAL A 739 30.39 -17.76 4.79
C VAL A 739 28.96 -17.98 5.30
N GLU A 740 28.14 -18.77 4.61
CA GLU A 740 26.81 -19.19 5.08
C GLU A 740 26.91 -19.97 6.41
N ALA A 741 27.83 -20.93 6.50
CA ALA A 741 28.07 -21.67 7.75
C ALA A 741 28.55 -20.75 8.89
N THR A 742 29.33 -19.72 8.56
CA THR A 742 29.80 -18.70 9.52
C THR A 742 28.64 -17.86 10.06
N LEU A 743 27.70 -17.45 9.20
CA LEU A 743 26.48 -16.77 9.62
C LEU A 743 25.69 -17.60 10.63
N VAL A 744 25.40 -18.86 10.28
CA VAL A 744 24.66 -19.79 11.16
C VAL A 744 25.38 -19.95 12.50
N ARG A 745 26.69 -20.25 12.48
CA ARG A 745 27.49 -20.42 13.69
C ARG A 745 27.52 -19.16 14.56
N SER A 746 27.55 -17.97 13.95
CA SER A 746 27.50 -16.68 14.66
C SER A 746 26.18 -16.52 15.44
N ILE A 747 25.05 -16.83 14.78
CA ILE A 747 23.72 -16.78 15.39
C ILE A 747 23.57 -17.82 16.51
N GLU A 748 24.07 -19.04 16.32
CA GLU A 748 24.01 -20.08 17.35
C GLU A 748 24.85 -19.70 18.58
N ASN A 749 26.05 -19.13 18.36
CA ASN A 749 26.93 -18.69 19.43
C ASN A 749 26.39 -17.50 20.22
N SER A 750 25.48 -16.70 19.63
CA SER A 750 24.80 -15.59 20.30
C SER A 750 23.49 -15.99 20.98
N ASP A 751 23.20 -17.30 21.10
CA ASP A 751 21.91 -17.83 21.56
C ASP A 751 20.72 -17.25 20.78
N PHE A 752 20.88 -17.14 19.46
CA PHE A 752 19.86 -16.69 18.51
C PHE A 752 19.42 -15.23 18.70
N ALA A 753 20.25 -14.40 19.35
CA ALA A 753 19.95 -12.99 19.51
C ALA A 753 19.91 -12.24 18.17
N LEU A 754 18.95 -11.32 18.02
CA LEU A 754 18.92 -10.36 16.90
C LEU A 754 20.02 -9.32 17.08
N THR A 755 20.74 -9.00 16.01
CA THR A 755 21.68 -7.87 15.98
C THR A 755 21.40 -6.91 14.84
N ALA A 756 20.78 -7.38 13.75
CA ALA A 756 20.47 -6.56 12.58
C ALA A 756 19.41 -5.48 12.85
N GLY A 757 19.61 -4.32 12.22
CA GLY A 757 18.66 -3.21 12.18
C GLY A 757 17.69 -3.33 11.00
N ASP A 758 17.13 -2.20 10.59
CA ASP A 758 16.20 -2.07 9.46
C ASP A 758 16.80 -2.60 8.15
N VAL A 759 17.89 -2.02 7.68
CA VAL A 759 18.53 -2.44 6.41
C VAL A 759 18.93 -3.92 6.47
N GLY A 760 19.61 -4.31 7.54
CA GLY A 760 20.25 -5.61 7.64
C GLY A 760 19.29 -6.77 7.89
N PHE A 761 18.17 -6.54 8.58
CA PHE A 761 17.26 -7.64 8.93
C PHE A 761 16.58 -8.22 7.70
N HIS A 762 16.30 -7.40 6.67
CA HIS A 762 15.85 -7.88 5.36
C HIS A 762 16.82 -8.91 4.77
N PHE A 763 18.11 -8.55 4.69
CA PHE A 763 19.13 -9.43 4.12
C PHE A 763 19.40 -10.66 5.00
N LEU A 764 19.29 -10.55 6.32
CA LEU A 764 19.42 -11.67 7.24
C LEU A 764 18.34 -12.73 6.99
N VAL A 765 17.08 -12.31 6.94
CA VAL A 765 15.95 -13.21 6.64
C VAL A 765 16.15 -13.87 5.29
N LYS A 766 16.51 -13.08 4.26
CA LYS A 766 16.72 -13.59 2.90
C LYS A 766 17.89 -14.57 2.80
N ALA A 767 19.03 -14.29 3.44
CA ALA A 767 20.20 -15.16 3.43
C ALA A 767 19.91 -16.52 4.07
N LEU A 768 19.22 -16.52 5.22
CA LEU A 768 18.83 -17.76 5.91
C LEU A 768 17.76 -18.53 5.14
N GLN A 769 16.81 -17.84 4.50
CA GLN A 769 15.82 -18.47 3.64
C GLN A 769 16.48 -19.16 2.45
N ASP A 770 17.31 -18.44 1.69
CA ASP A 770 17.93 -18.94 0.46
C ASP A 770 18.87 -20.12 0.69
N SER A 771 19.51 -20.17 1.86
CA SER A 771 20.39 -21.28 2.28
C SER A 771 19.63 -22.44 2.94
N GLY A 772 18.29 -22.42 2.97
CA GLY A 772 17.48 -23.50 3.56
C GLY A 772 17.46 -23.52 5.11
N ASN A 773 17.97 -22.47 5.76
CA ASN A 773 18.09 -22.37 7.22
C ASN A 773 16.81 -21.80 7.89
N GLY A 774 15.63 -22.24 7.45
CA GLY A 774 14.34 -21.81 8.01
C GLY A 774 14.19 -22.12 9.51
N SER A 775 14.84 -23.18 10.00
CA SER A 775 14.88 -23.50 11.44
C SER A 775 15.62 -22.45 12.27
N ILE A 776 16.63 -21.79 11.71
CA ILE A 776 17.34 -20.68 12.37
C ILE A 776 16.44 -19.46 12.46
N ILE A 777 15.76 -19.10 11.35
CA ILE A 777 14.75 -18.02 11.36
C ILE A 777 13.68 -18.29 12.41
N TYR A 778 13.19 -19.53 12.49
CA TYR A 778 12.24 -19.95 13.52
C TYR A 778 12.78 -19.72 14.93
N ARG A 779 13.97 -20.24 15.25
CA ARG A 779 14.54 -20.12 16.62
C ARG A 779 14.81 -18.69 17.05
N MET A 780 15.18 -17.80 16.13
CA MET A 780 15.38 -16.38 16.41
C MET A 780 14.07 -15.67 16.75
N ASN A 781 12.97 -16.02 16.08
CA ASN A 781 11.73 -15.23 16.09
C ASN A 781 10.57 -15.88 16.85
N ALA A 782 10.62 -17.19 17.11
CA ALA A 782 9.60 -17.94 17.85
C ALA A 782 9.84 -17.87 19.38
N ARG A 783 10.11 -16.66 19.91
CA ARG A 783 10.38 -16.41 21.33
C ARG A 783 9.96 -14.99 21.73
N ASP A 784 9.82 -14.76 23.04
CA ASP A 784 9.30 -13.51 23.61
C ASP A 784 10.13 -12.96 24.80
N ASP A 785 11.28 -13.57 25.08
CA ASP A 785 12.14 -13.29 26.23
C ASP A 785 13.30 -12.33 25.93
N VAL A 786 13.56 -12.06 24.65
CA VAL A 786 14.59 -11.12 24.15
C VAL A 786 13.98 -10.12 23.17
N PRO A 787 14.57 -8.92 22.97
CA PRO A 787 14.09 -7.96 21.97
C PRO A 787 13.86 -8.61 20.60
N GLY A 788 12.69 -8.36 20.02
CA GLY A 788 12.16 -9.10 18.89
C GLY A 788 10.63 -9.01 18.85
N TYR A 789 9.99 -9.63 17.86
CA TYR A 789 8.54 -9.47 17.67
C TYR A 789 7.70 -9.98 18.85
N GLY A 790 8.01 -11.17 19.38
CA GLY A 790 7.30 -11.72 20.55
C GLY A 790 7.44 -10.84 21.79
N TYR A 791 8.59 -10.18 21.95
CA TYR A 791 8.81 -9.22 23.04
C TYR A 791 7.98 -7.95 22.88
N GLN A 792 7.82 -7.44 21.65
CA GLN A 792 6.90 -6.32 21.38
C GLN A 792 5.45 -6.70 21.74
N LEU A 793 4.99 -7.88 21.32
CA LEU A 793 3.65 -8.40 21.65
C LEU A 793 3.46 -8.55 23.16
N LYS A 794 4.46 -9.08 23.87
CA LYS A 794 4.46 -9.22 25.33
C LYS A 794 4.37 -7.89 26.08
N LYS A 795 4.87 -6.81 25.47
CA LYS A 795 4.72 -5.43 25.93
C LYS A 795 3.39 -4.77 25.52
N GLY A 796 2.50 -5.50 24.86
CA GLY A 796 1.17 -5.02 24.48
C GLY A 796 1.13 -4.26 23.15
N ALA A 797 2.17 -4.34 22.32
CA ALA A 797 2.16 -3.77 20.98
C ALA A 797 1.11 -4.47 20.10
N THR A 798 0.33 -3.68 19.36
CA THR A 798 -0.68 -4.17 18.41
C THR A 798 -0.45 -3.68 16.98
N ALA A 799 0.58 -2.84 16.79
CA ALA A 799 1.24 -2.59 15.52
C ALA A 799 2.76 -2.66 15.76
N LEU A 800 3.53 -3.01 14.73
CA LEU A 800 4.98 -3.13 14.82
C LEU A 800 5.63 -1.81 15.30
N THR A 801 6.61 -1.89 16.20
CA THR A 801 7.29 -0.71 16.76
C THR A 801 8.60 -0.41 16.04
N GLU A 802 9.09 0.83 16.14
CA GLU A 802 10.36 1.28 15.53
C GLU A 802 11.60 0.59 16.12
N SER A 803 11.51 0.08 17.35
CA SER A 803 12.64 -0.55 18.03
C SER A 803 12.33 -1.98 18.44
N TRP A 804 13.28 -2.89 18.31
CA TRP A 804 13.15 -4.26 18.81
C TRP A 804 12.76 -4.35 20.29
N GLN A 805 13.18 -3.38 21.11
CA GLN A 805 12.89 -3.30 22.54
C GLN A 805 11.52 -2.69 22.89
N ALA A 806 10.72 -2.26 21.91
CA ALA A 806 9.49 -1.48 22.09
C ALA A 806 9.67 -0.31 23.09
N LEU A 807 10.53 0.64 22.72
CA LEU A 807 10.82 1.83 23.53
C LEU A 807 9.62 2.80 23.51
N GLU A 808 9.27 3.35 24.67
CA GLU A 808 8.11 4.27 24.83
C GLU A 808 8.34 5.70 24.31
N VAL A 809 9.58 6.01 23.92
CA VAL A 809 10.03 7.35 23.49
C VAL A 809 10.28 7.45 21.98
N VAL A 810 9.90 6.40 21.24
CA VAL A 810 10.00 6.29 19.77
C VAL A 810 8.65 5.79 19.23
N SER A 811 8.54 5.52 17.94
CA SER A 811 7.26 5.11 17.35
C SER A 811 6.88 3.69 17.77
N ASN A 812 5.61 3.49 18.12
CA ASN A 812 5.00 2.19 18.37
C ASN A 812 4.04 1.79 17.23
N ASN A 813 4.24 2.37 16.05
CA ASN A 813 3.62 2.02 14.77
C ASN A 813 4.56 2.38 13.61
N HIS A 814 5.44 1.46 13.23
CA HIS A 814 6.49 1.61 12.23
C HIS A 814 6.67 0.28 11.49
N LEU A 815 6.60 0.28 10.16
CA LEU A 815 6.63 -0.98 9.39
C LEU A 815 8.04 -1.51 9.08
N MET A 816 9.07 -0.67 9.20
CA MET A 816 10.43 -0.95 8.71
C MET A 816 10.98 -2.33 9.13
N LEU A 817 10.75 -2.78 10.37
CA LEU A 817 11.26 -4.09 10.85
C LEU A 817 10.43 -5.31 10.39
N GLY A 818 9.46 -5.17 9.49
CA GLY A 818 8.48 -6.21 9.17
C GLY A 818 8.92 -7.28 8.15
N HIS A 819 10.22 -7.44 7.92
CA HIS A 819 10.74 -8.28 6.82
C HIS A 819 10.43 -9.77 6.94
N ILE A 820 10.22 -10.31 8.16
CA ILE A 820 9.88 -11.74 8.34
C ILE A 820 8.56 -12.13 7.66
N MET A 821 7.66 -11.17 7.42
CA MET A 821 6.40 -11.44 6.73
C MET A 821 6.65 -11.94 5.30
N GLU A 822 7.72 -11.50 4.63
CA GLU A 822 8.09 -12.07 3.33
C GLU A 822 8.38 -13.58 3.44
N TRP A 823 9.10 -14.00 4.49
CA TRP A 823 9.40 -15.40 4.77
C TRP A 823 8.15 -16.24 5.07
N PHE A 824 7.09 -15.64 5.62
CA PHE A 824 5.82 -16.35 5.79
C PHE A 824 5.23 -16.81 4.46
N TYR A 825 5.31 -15.98 3.42
CA TYR A 825 4.80 -16.29 2.09
C TYR A 825 5.79 -17.11 1.26
N ASN A 826 7.03 -16.65 1.12
CA ASN A 826 8.00 -17.25 0.20
C ASN A 826 8.82 -18.40 0.82
N GLY A 827 8.82 -18.51 2.16
CA GLY A 827 9.53 -19.52 2.93
C GLY A 827 8.57 -20.57 3.48
N LEU A 828 7.75 -20.20 4.47
CA LEU A 828 6.83 -21.16 5.11
C LEU A 828 5.75 -21.66 4.15
N ALA A 829 5.01 -20.78 3.47
CA ALA A 829 4.08 -21.20 2.42
C ALA A 829 4.81 -21.57 1.12
N GLY A 830 6.02 -21.07 0.92
CA GLY A 830 6.91 -21.47 -0.17
C GLY A 830 6.56 -20.88 -1.52
N ILE A 831 5.78 -19.79 -1.60
CA ILE A 831 5.36 -19.21 -2.88
C ILE A 831 6.40 -18.21 -3.35
N GLY A 832 7.11 -18.53 -4.42
CA GLY A 832 8.07 -17.66 -5.08
C GLY A 832 7.91 -17.68 -6.61
N GLN A 833 8.88 -17.10 -7.30
CA GLN A 833 9.02 -17.20 -8.75
C GLN A 833 10.44 -17.60 -9.13
N ALA A 834 10.62 -18.10 -10.35
CA ALA A 834 11.96 -18.41 -10.86
C ALA A 834 12.89 -17.19 -10.77
N ALA A 835 14.20 -17.41 -10.60
CA ALA A 835 15.17 -16.34 -10.40
C ALA A 835 15.09 -15.25 -11.50
N ASP A 836 14.98 -15.68 -12.76
CA ASP A 836 14.80 -14.80 -13.93
C ASP A 836 13.32 -14.62 -14.34
N GLY A 837 12.40 -15.24 -13.59
CA GLY A 837 10.96 -15.15 -13.80
C GLY A 837 10.44 -13.73 -13.62
N VAL A 838 9.35 -13.40 -14.33
CA VAL A 838 8.74 -12.07 -14.28
C VAL A 838 7.25 -12.22 -14.07
N ALA A 839 6.69 -11.39 -13.21
CA ALA A 839 5.26 -11.32 -12.95
C ALA A 839 4.65 -12.66 -12.51
N TYR A 840 5.43 -13.55 -11.88
CA TYR A 840 4.99 -14.90 -11.52
C TYR A 840 4.47 -15.71 -12.73
N LYS A 841 4.99 -15.46 -13.93
CA LYS A 841 4.72 -16.32 -15.09
C LYS A 841 5.26 -17.74 -14.88
N GLU A 842 6.39 -17.83 -14.17
CA GLU A 842 7.06 -19.06 -13.75
C GLU A 842 7.17 -19.06 -12.22
N ILE A 843 6.26 -19.80 -11.58
CA ILE A 843 6.10 -19.89 -10.13
C ILE A 843 7.05 -20.96 -9.58
N VAL A 844 7.52 -20.76 -8.35
CA VAL A 844 8.20 -21.79 -7.58
C VAL A 844 7.39 -22.02 -6.31
N ILE A 845 7.04 -23.29 -6.04
CA ILE A 845 6.42 -23.71 -4.78
C ILE A 845 7.44 -24.54 -4.01
N GLN A 846 8.09 -23.96 -3.01
CA GLN A 846 9.13 -24.58 -2.19
C GLN A 846 8.93 -24.23 -0.70
N PRO A 847 7.92 -24.82 -0.03
CA PRO A 847 7.67 -24.57 1.38
C PRO A 847 8.76 -25.15 2.29
N GLN A 848 9.22 -24.35 3.25
CA GLN A 848 10.12 -24.76 4.33
C GLN A 848 9.30 -25.39 5.47
N MET A 849 9.02 -26.69 5.34
CA MET A 849 8.12 -27.43 6.22
C MET A 849 8.80 -27.84 7.55
N LEU A 850 8.87 -26.89 8.49
CA LEU A 850 9.45 -27.10 9.82
C LEU A 850 8.62 -28.08 10.67
N SER A 851 9.28 -28.93 11.45
CA SER A 851 8.64 -29.95 12.30
C SER A 851 7.77 -29.39 13.42
N GLU A 852 8.09 -28.18 13.87
CA GLU A 852 7.45 -27.41 14.92
C GLU A 852 6.11 -26.79 14.48
N ILE A 853 5.84 -26.78 13.16
CA ILE A 853 4.67 -26.20 12.55
C ILE A 853 3.85 -27.33 11.92
N GLY A 854 2.60 -27.48 12.36
CA GLY A 854 1.69 -28.52 11.88
C GLY A 854 1.12 -28.21 10.50
N TYR A 855 0.75 -26.95 10.23
CA TYR A 855 0.30 -26.53 8.91
C TYR A 855 0.68 -25.09 8.60
N THR A 856 0.79 -24.77 7.31
CA THR A 856 0.84 -23.39 6.81
C THR A 856 0.08 -23.30 5.49
N GLU A 857 -0.64 -22.21 5.31
CA GLU A 857 -1.32 -21.84 4.08
C GLU A 857 -0.95 -20.41 3.69
N GLY A 858 -0.56 -20.23 2.44
CA GLY A 858 -0.39 -18.93 1.82
C GLY A 858 -1.13 -18.88 0.50
N SER A 859 -1.69 -17.72 0.18
CA SER A 859 -2.19 -17.42 -1.16
C SER A 859 -1.98 -15.95 -1.48
N PHE A 860 -1.79 -15.62 -2.75
CA PHE A 860 -1.92 -14.23 -3.19
C PHE A 860 -2.32 -14.11 -4.66
N GLU A 861 -2.86 -12.94 -5.04
CA GLU A 861 -3.22 -12.62 -6.42
C GLU A 861 -2.01 -12.17 -7.24
N THR A 862 -1.53 -13.03 -8.14
CA THR A 862 -0.53 -12.65 -9.16
C THR A 862 -1.20 -11.82 -10.28
N PRO A 863 -0.41 -11.18 -11.17
CA PRO A 863 -0.95 -10.58 -12.39
C PRO A 863 -1.75 -11.54 -13.29
N TYR A 864 -1.55 -12.86 -13.15
CA TYR A 864 -2.24 -13.89 -13.92
C TYR A 864 -3.44 -14.52 -13.19
N GLY A 865 -3.56 -14.32 -11.87
CA GLY A 865 -4.59 -14.90 -11.01
C GLY A 865 -4.04 -15.45 -9.69
N SER A 866 -4.92 -16.06 -8.90
CA SER A 866 -4.59 -16.59 -7.58
C SER A 866 -3.57 -17.72 -7.64
N VAL A 867 -2.50 -17.62 -6.84
CA VAL A 867 -1.61 -18.74 -6.52
C VAL A 867 -1.82 -19.13 -5.06
N ARG A 868 -1.84 -20.43 -4.79
CA ARG A 868 -2.00 -20.97 -3.42
C ARG A 868 -1.00 -22.09 -3.16
N SER A 869 -0.50 -22.14 -1.93
CA SER A 869 0.27 -23.26 -1.37
C SER A 869 -0.20 -23.51 0.05
N ALA A 870 -0.73 -24.70 0.32
CA ALA A 870 -1.18 -25.10 1.64
C ALA A 870 -0.66 -26.48 1.98
N TRP A 871 0.13 -26.58 3.04
CA TRP A 871 0.65 -27.86 3.49
C TRP A 871 0.24 -28.18 4.92
N ASN A 872 0.08 -29.47 5.17
CA ASN A 872 -0.23 -30.03 6.48
C ASN A 872 0.69 -31.23 6.73
N ARG A 873 1.26 -31.28 7.93
CA ARG A 873 2.18 -32.34 8.37
C ARG A 873 1.57 -33.15 9.49
N THR A 874 1.64 -34.47 9.33
CA THR A 874 1.32 -35.46 10.36
C THR A 874 2.58 -36.28 10.69
N ASP A 875 2.51 -37.16 11.67
CA ASP A 875 3.62 -38.06 12.03
C ASP A 875 4.04 -39.01 10.90
N SER A 876 3.17 -39.26 9.91
CA SER A 876 3.37 -40.28 8.88
C SER A 876 3.47 -39.73 7.45
N ARG A 877 3.02 -38.50 7.22
CA ARG A 877 2.97 -37.90 5.88
C ARG A 877 2.88 -36.38 5.93
N ILE A 878 3.28 -35.77 4.83
CA ILE A 878 3.05 -34.38 4.46
C ILE A 878 2.05 -34.35 3.31
N GLU A 879 1.05 -33.49 3.40
CA GLU A 879 0.12 -33.16 2.31
C GLU A 879 0.39 -31.73 1.85
N LEU A 880 0.45 -31.49 0.54
CA LEU A 880 0.63 -30.17 -0.06
C LEU A 880 -0.40 -29.98 -1.18
N GLU A 881 -1.28 -29.00 -1.02
CA GLU A 881 -2.22 -28.55 -2.04
C GLU A 881 -1.71 -27.28 -2.68
N VAL A 882 -1.71 -27.23 -4.01
CA VAL A 882 -1.30 -26.05 -4.78
C VAL A 882 -2.34 -25.67 -5.82
N ASN A 883 -2.54 -24.37 -6.02
CA ASN A 883 -3.30 -23.82 -7.14
C ASN A 883 -2.38 -22.93 -7.98
N ILE A 884 -2.30 -23.22 -9.27
CA ILE A 884 -1.48 -22.50 -10.24
C ILE A 884 -2.38 -21.79 -11.25
N PRO A 885 -2.31 -20.45 -11.40
CA PRO A 885 -3.22 -19.72 -12.26
C PRO A 885 -3.07 -20.07 -13.75
N VAL A 886 -4.15 -19.90 -14.52
CA VAL A 886 -4.13 -20.13 -15.98
C VAL A 886 -3.08 -19.25 -16.64
N ASN A 887 -2.46 -19.78 -17.69
CA ASN A 887 -1.40 -19.12 -18.44
C ASN A 887 -0.06 -19.03 -17.70
N THR A 888 0.13 -19.68 -16.55
CA THR A 888 1.43 -19.79 -15.86
C THR A 888 1.90 -21.24 -15.74
N THR A 889 3.11 -21.41 -15.24
CA THR A 889 3.70 -22.72 -14.89
C THR A 889 4.31 -22.65 -13.50
N ALA A 890 4.49 -23.81 -12.86
CA ALA A 890 5.14 -23.91 -11.57
C ALA A 890 6.15 -25.06 -11.49
N THR A 891 7.23 -24.83 -10.75
CA THR A 891 8.12 -25.87 -10.23
C THR A 891 7.78 -26.09 -8.76
N VAL A 892 7.30 -27.28 -8.41
CA VAL A 892 6.98 -27.67 -7.04
C VAL A 892 8.13 -28.51 -6.49
N VAL A 893 8.71 -28.11 -5.36
CA VAL A 893 9.84 -28.77 -4.71
C VAL A 893 9.34 -29.52 -3.48
N LEU A 894 9.49 -30.85 -3.49
CA LEU A 894 8.97 -31.74 -2.44
C LEU A 894 10.13 -32.36 -1.65
N PRO A 895 10.05 -32.43 -0.30
CA PRO A 895 11.10 -33.03 0.54
C PRO A 895 11.01 -34.56 0.50
N ALA A 896 11.64 -35.19 -0.49
CA ALA A 896 11.61 -36.63 -0.70
C ALA A 896 12.91 -37.13 -1.32
N THR A 897 13.47 -38.20 -0.75
CA THR A 897 14.66 -38.90 -1.23
C THR A 897 14.33 -40.12 -2.11
N GLU A 898 13.07 -40.59 -2.09
CA GLU A 898 12.60 -41.74 -2.85
C GLU A 898 11.28 -41.46 -3.55
N LEU A 899 11.23 -41.68 -4.87
CA LEU A 899 10.04 -41.47 -5.69
C LEU A 899 8.83 -42.32 -5.27
N SER A 900 9.08 -43.49 -4.66
CA SER A 900 8.07 -44.43 -4.15
C SER A 900 7.19 -43.83 -3.05
N LYS A 901 7.70 -42.80 -2.34
CA LYS A 901 7.01 -42.11 -1.24
C LYS A 901 6.09 -40.99 -1.70
N LEU A 902 6.09 -40.67 -3.00
CA LEU A 902 5.36 -39.54 -3.57
C LEU A 902 4.12 -39.97 -4.35
N THR A 903 3.01 -39.33 -4.04
CA THR A 903 1.79 -39.39 -4.87
C THR A 903 1.31 -37.99 -5.24
N VAL A 904 0.67 -37.89 -6.39
CA VAL A 904 -0.07 -36.71 -6.85
C VAL A 904 -1.50 -37.13 -7.20
N ASP A 905 -2.49 -36.49 -6.61
CA ASP A 905 -3.92 -36.83 -6.71
C ASP A 905 -4.20 -38.33 -6.50
N HIS A 906 -3.55 -38.90 -5.48
CA HIS A 906 -3.62 -40.33 -5.10
C HIS A 906 -2.99 -41.33 -6.08
N LEU A 907 -2.26 -40.86 -7.11
CA LEU A 907 -1.48 -41.71 -8.02
C LEU A 907 0.02 -41.61 -7.71
N PRO A 908 0.81 -42.70 -7.79
CA PRO A 908 2.27 -42.61 -7.73
C PRO A 908 2.79 -41.58 -8.74
N LEU A 909 3.75 -40.73 -8.33
CA LEU A 909 4.27 -39.66 -9.21
C LEU A 909 4.80 -40.22 -10.54
N SER A 910 5.46 -41.38 -10.50
CA SER A 910 5.96 -42.11 -11.69
C SER A 910 4.87 -42.53 -12.69
N ALA A 911 3.62 -42.65 -12.25
CA ALA A 911 2.47 -43.04 -13.06
C ALA A 911 1.57 -41.85 -13.45
N SER A 912 1.89 -40.63 -12.98
CA SER A 912 1.05 -39.43 -13.18
C SER A 912 1.18 -38.80 -14.57
N GLY A 913 2.28 -39.08 -15.29
CA GLY A 913 2.63 -38.40 -16.54
C GLY A 913 3.17 -36.98 -16.35
N ILE A 914 3.32 -36.51 -15.11
CA ILE A 914 3.93 -35.21 -14.79
C ILE A 914 5.46 -35.35 -14.86
N ARG A 915 6.14 -34.35 -15.42
CA ARG A 915 7.61 -34.31 -15.48
C ARG A 915 8.17 -34.03 -14.08
N PHE A 916 9.21 -34.75 -13.70
CA PHE A 916 9.94 -34.54 -12.46
C PHE A 916 11.46 -34.77 -12.63
N GLU A 917 12.25 -34.27 -11.69
CA GLU A 917 13.69 -34.51 -11.57
C GLU A 917 14.10 -34.55 -10.09
N GLU A 918 15.14 -35.33 -9.76
CA GLU A 918 15.82 -35.25 -8.47
C GLU A 918 16.70 -34.00 -8.45
N ASP A 919 16.73 -33.30 -7.32
CA ASP A 919 17.62 -32.16 -7.17
C ASP A 919 19.08 -32.61 -6.97
N ALA A 920 20.02 -31.67 -7.06
CA ALA A 920 21.45 -32.00 -6.95
C ALA A 920 21.86 -32.51 -5.55
N SER A 921 21.07 -32.22 -4.51
CA SER A 921 21.31 -32.70 -3.15
C SER A 921 20.86 -34.14 -2.93
N GLY A 922 19.89 -34.62 -3.73
CA GLY A 922 19.22 -35.90 -3.54
C GLY A 922 18.20 -35.88 -2.40
N GLU A 923 17.94 -34.71 -1.80
CA GLU A 923 17.01 -34.53 -0.68
C GLU A 923 15.62 -34.07 -1.15
N HIS A 924 15.51 -33.57 -2.39
CA HIS A 924 14.27 -33.06 -2.94
C HIS A 924 13.95 -33.63 -4.32
N ILE A 925 12.65 -33.71 -4.62
CA ILE A 925 12.14 -33.98 -5.96
C ILE A 925 11.42 -32.74 -6.47
N ARG A 926 11.82 -32.29 -7.66
CA ARG A 926 11.20 -31.16 -8.37
C ARG A 926 10.17 -31.69 -9.35
N VAL A 927 8.98 -31.12 -9.32
CA VAL A 927 7.84 -31.48 -10.16
C VAL A 927 7.43 -30.28 -11.00
N PHE A 928 7.28 -30.47 -12.31
CA PHE A 928 6.95 -29.40 -13.25
C PHE A 928 5.50 -29.48 -13.69
N VAL A 929 4.71 -28.49 -13.30
CA VAL A 929 3.28 -28.40 -13.59
C VAL A 929 2.93 -27.09 -14.30
N GLY A 930 1.80 -27.09 -15.00
CA GLY A 930 1.14 -25.90 -15.53
C GLY A 930 -0.04 -25.53 -14.65
N SER A 931 -0.94 -24.70 -15.16
CA SER A 931 -2.12 -24.25 -14.44
C SER A 931 -3.03 -25.38 -13.92
N GLY A 932 -3.78 -25.06 -12.86
CA GLY A 932 -4.75 -25.92 -12.19
C GLY A 932 -4.38 -26.25 -10.74
N GLU A 933 -5.25 -27.04 -10.12
CA GLU A 933 -5.10 -27.49 -8.73
C GLU A 933 -4.41 -28.85 -8.68
N TYR A 934 -3.48 -29.07 -7.75
CA TYR A 934 -2.76 -30.35 -7.56
C TYR A 934 -2.63 -30.67 -6.07
N GLY A 935 -2.84 -31.94 -5.70
CA GLY A 935 -2.58 -32.44 -4.34
C GLY A 935 -1.40 -33.41 -4.31
N PHE A 936 -0.33 -33.07 -3.60
CA PHE A 936 0.84 -33.91 -3.40
C PHE A 936 0.84 -34.52 -2.00
N VAL A 937 1.27 -35.78 -1.90
CA VAL A 937 1.48 -36.45 -0.61
C VAL A 937 2.88 -37.05 -0.57
N VAL A 938 3.63 -36.72 0.48
CA VAL A 938 4.95 -37.28 0.79
C VAL A 938 4.83 -38.16 2.03
N SER A 939 5.11 -39.46 1.91
CA SER A 939 5.19 -40.35 3.08
C SER A 939 6.52 -40.11 3.80
N LEU A 940 6.50 -39.94 5.13
CA LEU A 940 7.71 -39.65 5.92
C LEU A 940 8.49 -40.94 6.23
#